data_AF-A0AAU6FWG2-F1
#
_entry.id   AF-A0AAU6FWG2-F1
#
_cell.length_a   1.000
_cell.length_b   1.000
_cell.length_c   1.000
_cell.angle_alpha   90.00
_cell.angle_beta   90.00
_cell.angle_gamma   90.00
#
_symmetry.space_group_name_H-M   'P 1'
#
loop_
_entity.id
_entity.type
_entity.pdbx_description
1 polymer ?
#
loop_
_entity_poly.entity_id
_entity_poly.type
_entity_poly.pdbx_seq_one_letter_code
_entity_poly.pdbx_strand_id
1 'polypeptide(L)'
;MGVVLAGALTAGILSAFPALADDGAPAAGAPVALGVVAATGDDQLFALAADHSAVYRWNGEGSDWTKVGGPAETLHAGGAGLFATAPDTGKVFKYEGTPDAWSPIGEAGADFAVTGDRLYALNPDRTAVYEWAGTGSDWTKVGGPAKDLEAGGAGLFATGPDGKVFKYEGTPETWTQIGEPGAAFAVTGDRLYGIAADRTAVFEWTGHGTDWSRVGGPVQDLYAGGAGLFATDPVTGQLSKYGGQPDAWTKAGEPGVGFTVSDTHLYGIATTHTEVLRWDNAGTGWTPLGAPTTAPAPPPAQETPTAPAPPQPQETTPVAPAPQETVPAPAEEAEATEEPAEPAEDVAPDPDKDAQRDITPAPVQATGPSDTLDENGVRMAVTAQDDLYTLTADKSAVWKRGSDGWSPLSGAANAVYAGRAGVFMTKDGGEQIQKHNAATSTWDPIGGSTGQFAVTGDHLYRRVPDGIGEWDGDTWTAIGGPARNIYAGHAGLFATNPDTGDLYKYNGKPGKWTRIGGPGAQFAVGHDRIYGINPDHTAVYEWAGKGSGWNRIGGPAKNIYAGGAGLFATNPDTGNIHQYNNTPDAWTEIGGPGATFTVSDTQLYGLSPDLTTAYRWNGTGSDWTRLGGAADIAQQAQDEKLLAANCETGRDCVQEYRDAKRLLETSLTDWLKDNGGQILIDTFGVTATLECVEDHDLSSCLEVAADAGTTLLGIGAVKKSYKIGRSVKRVATKLPEFREKTKQARDTYDLLRKTIDEARKLNDTQGERGQDKTKPQDDSERLRYGTCLKDGKGWRRYGERDAVHGNRATGAYACLNKAFVKRNPGSDVTAETRPPGYKWATRYARYLKLAPRSVINNCHLLGADLSGEGDKLENLATCSRQANFHTAEENGRLPYNMYTFEDRVSKAIKDDQTVEYTVQPQYEGPRTVPVSFKMKARGVKEDGSEGLSFDEIIPNSVYSLALKEWRSLGTVTYPDVPIPVGSME
;
A
#
# COMPACT_ATOMS: atom_id res chain seq x y z
N MET A 1 -69.64 -2.88 20.23
CA MET A 1 -70.41 -3.88 19.45
C MET A 1 -69.50 -4.35 18.32
N GLY A 2 -69.33 -5.67 18.18
CA GLY A 2 -68.37 -6.35 17.28
C GLY A 2 -68.66 -6.16 15.77
N VAL A 3 -67.96 -6.81 14.83
CA VAL A 3 -67.33 -8.14 14.82
C VAL A 3 -66.25 -8.18 13.70
N VAL A 4 -65.27 -9.06 13.89
CA VAL A 4 -64.17 -9.49 12.99
C VAL A 4 -64.66 -10.17 11.70
N LEU A 5 -63.95 -10.08 10.56
CA LEU A 5 -63.78 -11.21 9.64
C LEU A 5 -62.72 -10.99 8.53
N ALA A 6 -61.87 -12.01 8.37
CA ALA A 6 -60.90 -12.23 7.31
C ALA A 6 -61.56 -12.76 6.02
N GLY A 7 -60.84 -12.74 4.88
CA GLY A 7 -61.27 -13.44 3.67
C GLY A 7 -60.30 -13.35 2.51
N ALA A 8 -59.78 -14.52 2.11
CA ALA A 8 -58.87 -14.78 1.01
C ALA A 8 -59.48 -14.55 -0.39
N LEU A 9 -58.63 -14.41 -1.41
CA LEU A 9 -59.02 -14.50 -2.82
C LEU A 9 -58.04 -15.40 -3.59
N THR A 10 -58.55 -16.54 -4.02
CA THR A 10 -57.96 -17.44 -5.02
C THR A 10 -58.46 -17.10 -6.42
N ALA A 11 -57.50 -17.12 -7.36
CA ALA A 11 -57.55 -17.55 -8.77
C ALA A 11 -58.74 -17.16 -9.68
N GLY A 12 -58.42 -16.46 -10.77
CA GLY A 12 -59.22 -16.34 -11.99
C GLY A 12 -58.32 -16.06 -13.19
N ILE A 13 -58.33 -16.99 -14.15
CA ILE A 13 -57.55 -17.03 -15.39
C ILE A 13 -58.03 -15.94 -16.38
N LEU A 14 -57.10 -15.26 -17.06
CA LEU A 14 -57.38 -14.53 -18.30
C LEU A 14 -56.20 -14.66 -19.27
N SER A 15 -56.51 -15.20 -20.44
CA SER A 15 -55.63 -15.44 -21.58
C SER A 15 -55.24 -14.13 -22.26
N ALA A 16 -53.99 -13.99 -22.70
CA ALA A 16 -53.57 -12.99 -23.68
C ALA A 16 -52.52 -13.57 -24.65
N PHE A 17 -52.60 -13.06 -25.88
CA PHE A 17 -51.99 -13.42 -27.17
C PHE A 17 -50.51 -13.86 -27.21
N PRO A 18 -50.09 -14.63 -28.25
CA PRO A 18 -48.73 -15.13 -28.37
C PRO A 18 -47.78 -14.00 -28.76
N ALA A 19 -46.75 -13.78 -27.93
CA ALA A 19 -45.58 -13.03 -28.32
C ALA A 19 -44.73 -13.88 -29.29
N LEU A 20 -44.19 -13.23 -30.31
CA LEU A 20 -43.19 -13.78 -31.22
C LEU A 20 -42.05 -14.40 -30.40
N ALA A 21 -41.71 -15.65 -30.73
CA ALA A 21 -40.61 -16.38 -30.12
C ALA A 21 -39.30 -15.60 -30.35
N ASP A 22 -38.66 -15.23 -29.24
CA ASP A 22 -37.26 -14.83 -29.21
C ASP A 22 -36.43 -16.06 -29.61
N ASP A 23 -35.56 -15.92 -30.61
CA ASP A 23 -34.62 -16.95 -30.99
C ASP A 23 -33.76 -17.29 -29.76
N GLY A 24 -33.92 -18.52 -29.27
CA GLY A 24 -33.31 -18.97 -28.02
C GLY A 24 -31.80 -18.80 -28.01
N ALA A 25 -31.30 -18.10 -27.00
CA ALA A 25 -29.89 -18.14 -26.63
C ALA A 25 -29.43 -19.62 -26.51
N PRO A 26 -28.21 -19.97 -26.96
CA PRO A 26 -27.70 -21.32 -26.80
C PRO A 26 -27.67 -21.67 -25.30
N ALA A 27 -28.18 -22.85 -24.95
CA ALA A 27 -28.17 -23.33 -23.58
C ALA A 27 -26.72 -23.35 -23.06
N ALA A 28 -26.45 -22.63 -21.97
CA ALA A 28 -25.17 -22.70 -21.27
C ALA A 28 -24.86 -24.17 -20.93
N GLY A 29 -23.61 -24.60 -21.13
CA GLY A 29 -23.22 -25.98 -20.84
C GLY A 29 -23.30 -26.31 -19.35
N ALA A 30 -23.27 -27.60 -19.03
CA ALA A 30 -23.37 -28.07 -17.65
C ALA A 30 -22.17 -27.61 -16.81
N PRO A 31 -22.36 -27.26 -15.53
CA PRO A 31 -21.25 -26.94 -14.62
C PRO A 31 -20.29 -28.13 -14.47
N VAL A 32 -19.00 -27.86 -14.47
CA VAL A 32 -17.95 -28.83 -14.16
C VAL A 32 -17.93 -29.08 -12.65
N ALA A 33 -17.93 -30.34 -12.23
CA ALA A 33 -17.80 -30.69 -10.82
C ALA A 33 -16.37 -30.41 -10.32
N LEU A 34 -16.25 -29.76 -9.18
CA LEU A 34 -14.99 -29.30 -8.58
C LEU A 34 -14.61 -30.12 -7.34
N GLY A 35 -13.32 -30.40 -7.19
CA GLY A 35 -12.76 -31.18 -6.08
C GLY A 35 -11.86 -30.39 -5.14
N VAL A 36 -11.05 -29.47 -5.69
CA VAL A 36 -10.11 -28.64 -4.91
C VAL A 36 -10.29 -27.18 -5.29
N VAL A 37 -10.19 -26.29 -4.31
CA VAL A 37 -10.09 -24.85 -4.49
C VAL A 37 -8.80 -24.39 -3.83
N ALA A 38 -8.05 -23.53 -4.52
CA ALA A 38 -6.77 -23.02 -4.04
C ALA A 38 -6.68 -21.53 -4.36
N ALA A 39 -6.06 -20.76 -3.48
CA ALA A 39 -5.85 -19.33 -3.69
C ALA A 39 -4.40 -18.96 -3.37
N THR A 40 -3.83 -18.08 -4.21
CA THR A 40 -2.49 -17.55 -4.02
C THR A 40 -2.49 -16.34 -3.08
N GLY A 41 -1.30 -15.90 -2.66
CA GLY A 41 -1.15 -14.74 -1.78
C GLY A 41 -1.61 -13.41 -2.39
N ASP A 42 -1.72 -13.31 -3.71
CA ASP A 42 -2.27 -12.16 -4.45
C ASP A 42 -3.76 -12.31 -4.78
N ASP A 43 -4.48 -13.17 -4.04
CA ASP A 43 -5.91 -13.45 -4.18
C ASP A 43 -6.35 -14.02 -5.55
N GLN A 44 -5.44 -14.59 -6.34
CA GLN A 44 -5.85 -15.35 -7.52
C GLN A 44 -6.46 -16.68 -7.11
N LEU A 45 -7.66 -16.94 -7.62
CA LEU A 45 -8.46 -18.10 -7.28
C LEU A 45 -8.42 -19.16 -8.37
N PHE A 46 -8.14 -20.39 -7.95
CA PHE A 46 -8.07 -21.55 -8.82
C PHE A 46 -8.94 -22.69 -8.32
N ALA A 47 -9.41 -23.53 -9.25
CA ALA A 47 -10.17 -24.72 -8.94
C ALA A 47 -9.71 -25.90 -9.79
N LEU A 48 -9.67 -27.08 -9.18
CA LEU A 48 -9.40 -28.36 -9.84
C LEU A 48 -10.71 -29.10 -10.06
N ALA A 49 -10.91 -29.62 -11.27
CA ALA A 49 -12.02 -30.52 -11.57
C ALA A 49 -11.96 -31.76 -10.66
N ALA A 50 -13.12 -32.25 -10.19
CA ALA A 50 -13.20 -33.40 -9.30
C ALA A 50 -12.68 -34.71 -9.94
N ASP A 51 -12.57 -34.75 -11.27
CA ASP A 51 -11.99 -35.85 -12.03
C ASP A 51 -10.50 -35.63 -12.37
N HIS A 52 -9.88 -34.59 -11.80
CA HIS A 52 -8.46 -34.24 -11.97
C HIS A 52 -8.07 -33.84 -13.41
N SER A 53 -9.03 -33.66 -14.31
CA SER A 53 -8.78 -33.46 -15.74
C SER A 53 -8.30 -32.05 -16.11
N ALA A 54 -8.64 -31.04 -15.30
CA ALA A 54 -8.41 -29.65 -15.65
C ALA A 54 -8.29 -28.73 -14.43
N VAL A 55 -7.40 -27.75 -14.54
CA VAL A 55 -7.23 -26.63 -13.62
C VAL A 55 -7.85 -25.38 -14.24
N TYR A 56 -8.62 -24.64 -13.45
CA TYR A 56 -9.29 -23.42 -13.86
C TYR A 56 -8.88 -22.24 -12.99
N ARG A 57 -8.82 -21.05 -13.59
CA ARG A 57 -8.61 -19.76 -12.91
C ARG A 57 -9.87 -18.92 -13.01
N TRP A 58 -10.28 -18.31 -11.91
CA TRP A 58 -11.36 -17.33 -11.91
C TRP A 58 -10.86 -15.99 -12.44
N ASN A 59 -11.64 -15.35 -13.31
CA ASN A 59 -11.22 -14.14 -14.01
C ASN A 59 -11.45 -12.83 -13.24
N GLY A 60 -12.00 -12.89 -12.02
CA GLY A 60 -12.19 -11.72 -11.17
C GLY A 60 -13.60 -11.11 -11.22
N GLU A 61 -14.46 -11.55 -12.15
CA GLU A 61 -15.81 -11.01 -12.32
C GLU A 61 -16.85 -12.13 -12.54
N GLY A 62 -17.96 -12.05 -11.78
CA GLY A 62 -19.10 -12.95 -11.94
C GLY A 62 -18.74 -14.43 -11.89
N SER A 63 -19.27 -15.20 -12.85
CA SER A 63 -19.08 -16.64 -12.98
C SER A 63 -18.08 -17.04 -14.06
N ASP A 64 -17.11 -16.17 -14.38
CA ASP A 64 -16.19 -16.38 -15.48
C ASP A 64 -14.91 -17.13 -15.05
N TRP A 65 -14.66 -18.25 -15.71
CA TRP A 65 -13.57 -19.18 -15.41
C TRP A 65 -12.86 -19.61 -16.68
N THR A 66 -11.53 -19.54 -16.66
CA THR A 66 -10.67 -19.95 -17.78
C THR A 66 -9.94 -21.22 -17.43
N LYS A 67 -9.94 -22.22 -18.33
CA LYS A 67 -9.05 -23.38 -18.18
C LYS A 67 -7.60 -22.92 -18.34
N VAL A 68 -6.76 -23.22 -17.36
CA VAL A 68 -5.35 -22.82 -17.34
C VAL A 68 -4.37 -24.00 -17.41
N GLY A 69 -4.85 -25.24 -17.31
CA GLY A 69 -4.00 -26.42 -17.48
C GLY A 69 -4.68 -27.72 -17.05
N GLY A 70 -3.87 -28.72 -16.71
CA GLY A 70 -4.27 -30.06 -16.30
C GLY A 70 -3.85 -31.15 -17.30
N PRO A 71 -3.88 -32.44 -16.90
CA PRO A 71 -4.40 -32.97 -15.64
C PRO A 71 -3.49 -32.69 -14.43
N ALA A 72 -4.06 -32.65 -13.23
CA ALA A 72 -3.34 -32.38 -11.97
C ALA A 72 -3.94 -33.21 -10.82
N GLU A 73 -3.09 -33.79 -9.97
CA GLU A 73 -3.50 -34.53 -8.78
C GLU A 73 -4.02 -33.59 -7.70
N THR A 74 -3.25 -32.55 -7.40
CA THR A 74 -3.64 -31.52 -6.45
C THR A 74 -3.00 -30.18 -6.80
N LEU A 75 -3.46 -29.13 -6.12
CA LEU A 75 -2.96 -27.77 -6.23
C LEU A 75 -2.30 -27.35 -4.92
N HIS A 76 -1.16 -26.67 -5.03
CA HIS A 76 -0.49 -26.03 -3.91
C HIS A 76 -0.36 -24.54 -4.26
N ALA A 77 -0.92 -23.67 -3.43
CA ALA A 77 -0.93 -22.23 -3.66
C ALA A 77 -0.49 -21.49 -2.41
N GLY A 78 0.19 -20.36 -2.62
CA GLY A 78 0.67 -19.47 -1.57
C GLY A 78 1.22 -18.19 -2.19
N GLY A 79 2.06 -17.45 -1.46
CA GLY A 79 2.66 -16.22 -1.99
C GLY A 79 3.67 -16.47 -3.11
N ALA A 80 4.34 -17.64 -3.10
CA ALA A 80 5.27 -18.02 -4.17
C ALA A 80 4.59 -18.36 -5.52
N GLY A 81 3.26 -18.38 -5.57
CA GLY A 81 2.46 -18.66 -6.76
C GLY A 81 1.66 -19.96 -6.67
N LEU A 82 1.23 -20.45 -7.85
CA LEU A 82 0.46 -21.68 -8.00
C LEU A 82 1.34 -22.81 -8.55
N PHE A 83 1.22 -23.97 -7.90
CA PHE A 83 1.89 -25.21 -8.26
C PHE A 83 0.88 -26.35 -8.36
N ALA A 84 1.21 -27.33 -9.18
CA ALA A 84 0.39 -28.53 -9.36
C ALA A 84 1.28 -29.77 -9.45
N THR A 85 0.80 -30.90 -8.93
CA THR A 85 1.44 -32.20 -9.10
C THR A 85 0.76 -33.00 -10.19
N ALA A 86 1.51 -33.72 -11.01
CA ALA A 86 0.96 -34.58 -12.05
C ALA A 86 0.42 -35.90 -11.45
N PRO A 87 -0.80 -36.38 -11.81
CA PRO A 87 -1.40 -37.60 -11.26
C PRO A 87 -0.54 -38.86 -11.42
N ASP A 88 0.06 -39.01 -12.58
CA ASP A 88 0.70 -40.25 -13.00
C ASP A 88 2.19 -40.32 -12.62
N THR A 89 2.84 -39.17 -12.42
CA THR A 89 4.28 -39.11 -12.09
C THR A 89 4.60 -38.47 -10.75
N GLY A 90 3.65 -37.73 -10.14
CA GLY A 90 3.88 -36.93 -8.95
C GLY A 90 4.77 -35.70 -9.16
N LYS A 91 5.30 -35.48 -10.37
CA LYS A 91 6.16 -34.33 -10.69
C LYS A 91 5.45 -33.03 -10.41
N VAL A 92 6.20 -32.04 -9.93
CA VAL A 92 5.68 -30.72 -9.58
C VAL A 92 5.94 -29.72 -10.69
N PHE A 93 4.93 -28.91 -10.99
CA PHE A 93 4.93 -27.89 -12.01
C PHE A 93 4.55 -26.53 -11.41
N LYS A 94 5.16 -25.46 -11.90
CA LYS A 94 4.81 -24.07 -11.59
C LYS A 94 3.96 -23.47 -12.71
N TYR A 95 2.88 -22.79 -12.35
CA TYR A 95 2.09 -22.00 -13.29
C TYR A 95 2.81 -20.68 -13.60
N GLU A 96 2.93 -20.33 -14.88
CA GLU A 96 3.64 -19.13 -15.33
C GLU A 96 2.74 -17.91 -15.57
N GLY A 97 1.47 -17.99 -15.17
CA GLY A 97 0.54 -16.86 -15.19
C GLY A 97 -0.34 -16.77 -16.44
N THR A 98 0.01 -17.47 -17.52
CA THR A 98 -0.80 -17.55 -18.75
C THR A 98 -1.39 -18.95 -18.97
N PRO A 99 -2.60 -19.07 -19.56
CA PRO A 99 -3.23 -20.37 -19.79
C PRO A 99 -2.30 -21.39 -20.49
N ASP A 100 -2.30 -22.62 -19.99
CA ASP A 100 -1.51 -23.76 -20.43
C ASP A 100 0.02 -23.60 -20.30
N ALA A 101 0.52 -22.50 -19.71
CA ALA A 101 1.94 -22.31 -19.44
C ALA A 101 2.34 -22.85 -18.06
N TRP A 102 2.94 -24.03 -18.05
CA TRP A 102 3.44 -24.71 -16.85
C TRP A 102 4.87 -25.19 -17.04
N SER A 103 5.75 -24.84 -16.11
CA SER A 103 7.14 -25.30 -16.11
C SER A 103 7.33 -26.48 -15.16
N PRO A 104 7.97 -27.59 -15.58
CA PRO A 104 8.39 -28.63 -14.65
C PRO A 104 9.50 -28.10 -13.76
N ILE A 105 9.32 -28.18 -12.43
CA ILE A 105 10.29 -27.65 -11.47
C ILE A 105 10.90 -28.72 -10.57
N GLY A 106 10.36 -29.94 -10.56
CA GLY A 106 10.89 -30.98 -9.69
C GLY A 106 10.25 -32.35 -9.89
N GLU A 107 10.84 -33.33 -9.22
CA GLU A 107 10.34 -34.70 -9.17
C GLU A 107 9.25 -34.87 -8.10
N ALA A 108 8.74 -36.09 -7.96
CA ALA A 108 7.70 -36.40 -6.96
C ALA A 108 8.16 -36.09 -5.52
N GLY A 109 7.22 -35.57 -4.74
CA GLY A 109 7.36 -35.34 -3.30
C GLY A 109 6.25 -36.06 -2.52
N ALA A 110 6.52 -36.36 -1.25
CA ALA A 110 5.51 -36.86 -0.31
C ALA A 110 4.57 -35.75 0.20
N ASP A 111 5.04 -34.50 0.17
CA ASP A 111 4.30 -33.31 0.55
C ASP A 111 4.94 -32.06 -0.06
N PHE A 112 4.16 -31.01 -0.28
CA PHE A 112 4.62 -29.72 -0.79
C PHE A 112 3.96 -28.58 -0.01
N ALA A 113 4.79 -27.64 0.45
CA ALA A 113 4.35 -26.52 1.27
C ALA A 113 4.81 -25.20 0.66
N VAL A 114 3.88 -24.25 0.52
CA VAL A 114 4.11 -22.95 -0.12
C VAL A 114 4.05 -21.85 0.93
N THR A 115 5.14 -21.11 1.10
CA THR A 115 5.20 -19.92 1.97
C THR A 115 4.89 -18.64 1.17
N GLY A 116 5.12 -17.47 1.76
CA GLY A 116 5.00 -16.18 1.08
C GLY A 116 5.89 -16.05 -0.17
N ASP A 117 7.06 -16.70 -0.20
CA ASP A 117 8.06 -16.52 -1.27
C ASP A 117 8.72 -17.81 -1.76
N ARG A 118 8.61 -18.91 -1.00
CA ARG A 118 9.32 -20.17 -1.28
C ARG A 118 8.38 -21.36 -1.39
N LEU A 119 8.79 -22.32 -2.20
CA LEU A 119 8.23 -23.66 -2.29
C LEU A 119 9.17 -24.65 -1.62
N TYR A 120 8.61 -25.51 -0.78
CA TYR A 120 9.31 -26.60 -0.13
C TYR A 120 8.68 -27.94 -0.51
N ALA A 121 9.52 -28.97 -0.56
CA ALA A 121 9.12 -30.34 -0.84
C ALA A 121 9.68 -31.29 0.22
N LEU A 122 8.83 -32.15 0.74
CA LEU A 122 9.24 -33.35 1.46
C LEU A 122 9.46 -34.44 0.43
N ASN A 123 10.63 -35.07 0.43
CA ASN A 123 10.90 -36.14 -0.53
C ASN A 123 10.01 -37.39 -0.28
N PRO A 124 9.84 -38.28 -1.27
CA PRO A 124 8.89 -39.40 -1.20
C PRO A 124 9.09 -40.35 -0.01
N ASP A 125 10.34 -40.55 0.43
CA ASP A 125 10.66 -41.40 1.58
C ASP A 125 10.62 -40.65 2.93
N ARG A 126 10.26 -39.36 2.91
CA ARG A 126 10.10 -38.48 4.07
C ARG A 126 11.37 -38.26 4.90
N THR A 127 12.54 -38.50 4.31
CA THR A 127 13.84 -38.36 4.98
C THR A 127 14.43 -36.95 4.93
N ALA A 128 13.98 -36.11 3.99
CA ALA A 128 14.56 -34.79 3.76
C ALA A 128 13.54 -33.78 3.23
N VAL A 129 13.68 -32.55 3.74
CA VAL A 129 12.95 -31.36 3.26
C VAL A 129 13.88 -30.57 2.35
N TYR A 130 13.36 -30.17 1.20
CA TYR A 130 14.07 -29.39 0.18
C TYR A 130 13.36 -28.07 -0.08
N GLU A 131 14.14 -27.05 -0.38
CA GLU A 131 13.69 -25.74 -0.82
C GLU A 131 14.03 -25.56 -2.30
N TRP A 132 13.05 -25.14 -3.09
CA TRP A 132 13.24 -24.85 -4.51
C TRP A 132 14.00 -23.53 -4.70
N ALA A 133 14.94 -23.49 -5.64
CA ALA A 133 15.76 -22.31 -5.92
C ALA A 133 15.01 -21.13 -6.55
N GLY A 134 13.70 -21.27 -6.81
CA GLY A 134 12.86 -20.21 -7.41
C GLY A 134 12.90 -20.15 -8.94
N THR A 135 13.84 -20.86 -9.57
CA THR A 135 13.93 -21.00 -11.04
C THR A 135 14.46 -22.38 -11.41
N GLY A 136 14.08 -22.86 -12.59
CA GLY A 136 14.54 -24.16 -13.09
C GLY A 136 14.12 -25.34 -12.21
N SER A 137 14.98 -26.35 -12.10
CA SER A 137 14.70 -27.59 -11.36
C SER A 137 15.68 -27.85 -10.21
N ASP A 138 16.30 -26.80 -9.70
CA ASP A 138 17.30 -26.89 -8.63
C ASP A 138 16.61 -26.85 -7.25
N TRP A 139 16.99 -27.79 -6.39
CA TRP A 139 16.48 -27.92 -5.02
C TRP A 139 17.64 -28.06 -4.04
N THR A 140 17.55 -27.34 -2.92
CA THR A 140 18.55 -27.38 -1.85
C THR A 140 17.95 -28.06 -0.63
N LYS A 141 18.66 -29.03 -0.04
CA LYS A 141 18.21 -29.66 1.20
C LYS A 141 18.26 -28.63 2.34
N VAL A 142 17.17 -28.52 3.09
CA VAL A 142 17.03 -27.60 4.23
C VAL A 142 16.76 -28.29 5.55
N GLY A 143 16.47 -29.60 5.56
CA GLY A 143 16.34 -30.36 6.81
C GLY A 143 15.71 -31.72 6.62
N GLY A 144 15.00 -32.19 7.66
CA GLY A 144 14.37 -33.51 7.74
C GLY A 144 15.09 -34.46 8.70
N PRO A 145 14.50 -35.64 9.01
CA PRO A 145 13.25 -36.18 8.48
C PRO A 145 12.01 -35.46 9.01
N ALA A 146 10.92 -35.50 8.24
CA ALA A 146 9.64 -34.91 8.62
C ALA A 146 8.48 -35.83 8.20
N LYS A 147 7.42 -35.87 8.98
CA LYS A 147 6.17 -36.52 8.64
C LYS A 147 5.35 -35.64 7.69
N ASP A 148 5.10 -34.38 8.04
CA ASP A 148 4.23 -33.46 7.27
C ASP A 148 4.87 -32.07 7.25
N LEU A 149 4.52 -31.24 6.26
CA LEU A 149 4.95 -29.85 6.14
C LEU A 149 3.77 -28.89 6.19
N GLU A 150 3.95 -27.78 6.90
CA GLU A 150 2.97 -26.71 6.97
C GLU A 150 3.63 -25.37 6.68
N ALA A 151 3.03 -24.56 5.81
CA ALA A 151 3.59 -23.28 5.38
C ALA A 151 2.51 -22.21 5.27
N GLY A 152 2.93 -20.97 5.50
CA GLY A 152 2.13 -19.77 5.34
C GLY A 152 3.01 -18.53 5.46
N GLY A 153 2.41 -17.36 5.76
CA GLY A 153 3.18 -16.13 5.93
C GLY A 153 4.08 -16.14 7.18
N ALA A 154 3.74 -16.95 8.20
CA ALA A 154 4.56 -17.10 9.40
C ALA A 154 5.83 -17.95 9.20
N GLY A 155 6.02 -18.54 8.02
CA GLY A 155 7.19 -19.35 7.66
C GLY A 155 6.86 -20.82 7.40
N LEU A 156 7.92 -21.65 7.39
CA LEU A 156 7.84 -23.09 7.20
C LEU A 156 7.93 -23.82 8.54
N PHE A 157 7.04 -24.79 8.70
CA PHE A 157 6.98 -25.69 9.83
C PHE A 157 6.99 -27.14 9.34
N ALA A 158 7.48 -28.02 10.21
CA ALA A 158 7.49 -29.44 9.94
C ALA A 158 7.08 -30.21 11.18
N THR A 159 6.22 -31.20 10.98
CA THR A 159 5.93 -32.22 12.00
C THR A 159 6.98 -33.32 11.86
N GLY A 160 7.78 -33.57 12.89
CA GLY A 160 8.79 -34.64 12.91
C GLY A 160 8.17 -36.05 12.93
N PRO A 161 8.95 -37.12 12.68
CA PRO A 161 8.45 -38.50 12.73
C PRO A 161 7.91 -38.93 14.10
N ASP A 162 8.35 -38.27 15.18
CA ASP A 162 7.86 -38.46 16.55
C ASP A 162 6.61 -37.60 16.87
N GLY A 163 6.12 -36.84 15.89
CA GLY A 163 4.96 -35.95 15.98
C GLY A 163 5.28 -34.56 16.51
N LYS A 164 6.50 -34.27 16.96
CA LYS A 164 6.84 -32.93 17.48
C LYS A 164 6.89 -31.90 16.36
N VAL A 165 6.68 -30.64 16.72
CA VAL A 165 6.58 -29.55 15.73
C VAL A 165 7.86 -28.74 15.75
N PHE A 166 8.37 -28.42 14.56
CA PHE A 166 9.58 -27.65 14.36
C PHE A 166 9.33 -26.46 13.44
N LYS A 167 9.98 -25.34 13.74
CA LYS A 167 10.04 -24.15 12.88
C LYS A 167 11.37 -24.11 12.14
N TYR A 168 11.33 -23.84 10.83
CA TYR A 168 12.52 -23.56 10.05
C TYR A 168 13.00 -22.12 10.31
N GLU A 169 14.30 -21.95 10.58
CA GLU A 169 14.87 -20.63 10.89
C GLU A 169 15.47 -19.92 9.66
N GLY A 170 15.13 -20.37 8.45
CA GLY A 170 15.58 -19.74 7.19
C GLY A 170 17.03 -20.03 6.81
N THR A 171 17.75 -20.83 7.61
CA THR A 171 19.10 -21.32 7.29
C THR A 171 19.05 -22.84 7.14
N PRO A 172 19.63 -23.42 6.06
CA PRO A 172 19.62 -24.87 5.85
C PRO A 172 20.05 -25.65 7.08
N GLU A 173 19.33 -26.73 7.36
CA GLU A 173 19.52 -27.65 8.50
C GLU A 173 19.32 -26.99 9.88
N THR A 174 18.75 -25.78 9.95
CA THR A 174 18.48 -25.07 11.21
C THR A 174 16.99 -25.06 11.53
N TRP A 175 16.61 -25.87 12.53
CA TRP A 175 15.23 -26.05 12.96
C TRP A 175 15.13 -25.98 14.49
N THR A 176 14.11 -25.28 14.98
CA THR A 176 13.83 -25.18 16.41
C THR A 176 12.58 -25.98 16.74
N GLN A 177 12.63 -26.85 17.77
CA GLN A 177 11.42 -27.48 18.28
C GLN A 177 10.54 -26.42 18.95
N ILE A 178 9.28 -26.34 18.52
CA ILE A 178 8.32 -25.35 19.01
C ILE A 178 7.09 -25.97 19.66
N GLY A 179 6.90 -27.28 19.61
CA GLY A 179 5.71 -27.89 20.18
C GLY A 179 5.76 -29.40 20.31
N GLU A 180 4.78 -29.91 21.05
CA GLU A 180 4.46 -31.33 21.20
C GLU A 180 3.46 -31.77 20.12
N PRO A 181 3.21 -33.09 19.96
CA PRO A 181 2.32 -33.60 18.92
C PRO A 181 0.91 -33.00 18.93
N GLY A 182 0.45 -32.59 17.75
CA GLY A 182 -0.91 -32.13 17.46
C GLY A 182 -1.59 -32.99 16.40
N ALA A 183 -2.90 -32.81 16.26
CA ALA A 183 -3.71 -33.54 15.27
C ALA A 183 -3.63 -32.92 13.85
N ALA A 184 -3.50 -31.60 13.77
CA ALA A 184 -3.29 -30.84 12.54
C ALA A 184 -2.79 -29.43 12.88
N PHE A 185 -2.12 -28.78 11.92
CA PHE A 185 -1.61 -27.42 12.06
C PHE A 185 -2.05 -26.55 10.89
N ALA A 186 -2.18 -25.25 11.13
CA ALA A 186 -2.52 -24.27 10.11
C ALA A 186 -1.76 -22.97 10.35
N VAL A 187 -1.28 -22.35 9.27
CA VAL A 187 -0.38 -21.20 9.32
C VAL A 187 -1.08 -19.98 8.70
N THR A 188 -1.21 -18.89 9.45
CA THR A 188 -1.70 -17.60 8.91
C THR A 188 -0.54 -16.77 8.37
N GLY A 189 -0.81 -15.49 8.04
CA GLY A 189 0.22 -14.53 7.64
C GLY A 189 1.34 -14.34 8.68
N ASP A 190 1.06 -14.55 9.97
CA ASP A 190 1.96 -14.21 11.08
C ASP A 190 1.97 -15.22 12.24
N ARG A 191 1.07 -16.21 12.26
CA ARG A 191 0.88 -17.13 13.39
C ARG A 191 0.81 -18.59 12.95
N LEU A 192 1.12 -19.46 13.89
CA LEU A 192 0.91 -20.90 13.80
C LEU A 192 -0.17 -21.34 14.78
N TYR A 193 -1.12 -22.12 14.28
CA TYR A 193 -2.18 -22.74 15.07
C TYR A 193 -2.08 -24.25 15.01
N GLY A 194 -2.41 -24.91 16.11
CA GLY A 194 -2.38 -26.36 16.24
C GLY A 194 -3.63 -26.89 16.92
N ILE A 195 -4.20 -27.96 16.38
CA ILE A 195 -5.24 -28.74 17.05
C ILE A 195 -4.53 -29.72 18.00
N ALA A 196 -4.97 -29.79 19.25
CA ALA A 196 -4.50 -30.79 20.20
C ALA A 196 -4.63 -32.21 19.63
N ALA A 197 -3.73 -33.13 19.99
CA ALA A 197 -3.76 -34.50 19.48
C ALA A 197 -5.10 -35.24 19.73
N ASP A 198 -5.81 -34.87 20.80
CA ASP A 198 -7.13 -35.39 21.15
C ASP A 198 -8.30 -34.60 20.54
N ARG A 199 -8.01 -33.57 19.73
CA ARG A 199 -8.96 -32.66 19.06
C ARG A 199 -9.88 -31.87 20.01
N THR A 200 -9.52 -31.77 21.29
CA THR A 200 -10.36 -31.07 22.29
C THR A 200 -10.23 -29.55 22.24
N ALA A 201 -9.12 -29.03 21.72
CA ALA A 201 -8.85 -27.60 21.65
C ALA A 201 -7.86 -27.25 20.53
N VAL A 202 -7.90 -25.97 20.16
CA VAL A 202 -6.96 -25.26 19.29
C VAL A 202 -6.06 -24.40 20.15
N PHE A 203 -4.79 -24.35 19.79
CA PHE A 203 -3.77 -23.54 20.42
C PHE A 203 -3.04 -22.68 19.39
N GLU A 204 -2.56 -21.52 19.82
CA GLU A 204 -1.70 -20.62 19.07
C GLU A 204 -0.29 -20.69 19.65
N TRP A 205 0.71 -20.87 18.80
CA TRP A 205 2.11 -20.80 19.24
C TRP A 205 2.46 -19.36 19.58
N THR A 206 3.06 -19.13 20.75
CA THR A 206 3.34 -17.78 21.27
C THR A 206 4.51 -17.08 20.57
N GLY A 207 5.23 -17.77 19.68
CA GLY A 207 6.46 -17.28 19.07
C GLY A 207 7.74 -17.59 19.87
N HIS A 208 7.62 -18.15 21.07
CA HIS A 208 8.74 -18.40 21.97
C HIS A 208 8.78 -19.85 22.45
N GLY A 209 9.93 -20.50 22.22
CA GLY A 209 10.19 -21.87 22.67
C GLY A 209 9.04 -22.81 22.33
N THR A 210 8.62 -23.59 23.33
CA THR A 210 7.52 -24.55 23.23
C THR A 210 6.21 -24.06 23.85
N ASP A 211 6.03 -22.74 23.98
CA ASP A 211 4.88 -22.16 24.67
C ASP A 211 3.71 -21.91 23.71
N TRP A 212 2.53 -22.42 24.09
CA TRP A 212 1.29 -22.33 23.33
C TRP A 212 0.15 -21.78 24.19
N SER A 213 -0.66 -20.89 23.62
CA SER A 213 -1.82 -20.30 24.26
C SER A 213 -3.11 -20.89 23.72
N ARG A 214 -4.07 -21.19 24.59
CA ARG A 214 -5.35 -21.77 24.18
C ARG A 214 -6.19 -20.75 23.40
N VAL A 215 -6.67 -21.16 22.22
CA VAL A 215 -7.50 -20.37 21.31
C VAL A 215 -8.98 -20.69 21.51
N GLY A 216 -9.36 -21.95 21.59
CA GLY A 216 -10.76 -22.39 21.74
C GLY A 216 -10.98 -23.80 21.21
N GLY A 217 -12.23 -24.20 20.90
CA GLY A 217 -12.55 -25.53 20.36
C GLY A 217 -13.47 -26.35 21.29
N PRO A 218 -13.85 -27.58 20.88
CA PRO A 218 -13.22 -28.47 19.89
C PRO A 218 -13.50 -28.11 18.42
N VAL A 219 -12.60 -28.50 17.51
CA VAL A 219 -12.74 -28.30 16.06
C VAL A 219 -12.29 -29.55 15.30
N GLN A 220 -12.76 -29.71 14.06
CA GLN A 220 -12.40 -30.82 13.17
C GLN A 220 -11.20 -30.49 12.29
N ASP A 221 -11.26 -29.39 11.55
CA ASP A 221 -10.20 -28.93 10.65
C ASP A 221 -9.95 -27.44 10.85
N LEU A 222 -8.74 -27.01 10.49
CA LEU A 222 -8.33 -25.60 10.48
C LEU A 222 -8.02 -25.17 9.04
N TYR A 223 -8.41 -23.94 8.71
CA TYR A 223 -8.09 -23.27 7.45
C TYR A 223 -7.52 -21.90 7.80
N ALA A 224 -6.35 -21.58 7.27
CA ALA A 224 -5.62 -20.37 7.61
C ALA A 224 -5.04 -19.71 6.36
N GLY A 225 -4.98 -18.38 6.39
CA GLY A 225 -4.43 -17.51 5.37
C GLY A 225 -4.38 -16.06 5.90
N GLY A 226 -4.17 -15.07 5.03
CA GLY A 226 -4.17 -13.66 5.46
C GLY A 226 -5.54 -13.19 5.97
N ALA A 227 -6.64 -13.76 5.46
CA ALA A 227 -7.99 -13.36 5.89
C ALA A 227 -8.34 -13.84 7.32
N GLY A 228 -7.48 -14.69 7.92
CA GLY A 228 -7.53 -15.13 9.30
C GLY A 228 -7.61 -16.65 9.47
N LEU A 229 -8.00 -17.07 10.68
CA LEU A 229 -8.18 -18.47 11.03
C LEU A 229 -9.66 -18.87 11.02
N PHE A 230 -9.95 -19.97 10.36
CA PHE A 230 -11.27 -20.58 10.28
C PHE A 230 -11.21 -22.05 10.72
N ALA A 231 -12.33 -22.55 11.24
CA ALA A 231 -12.40 -23.91 11.71
C ALA A 231 -13.79 -24.52 11.46
N THR A 232 -13.82 -25.83 11.22
CA THR A 232 -15.05 -26.61 11.08
C THR A 232 -15.43 -27.26 12.42
N ASP A 233 -16.71 -27.23 12.74
CA ASP A 233 -17.26 -27.94 13.91
C ASP A 233 -17.27 -29.46 13.67
N PRO A 234 -16.85 -30.29 14.64
CA PRO A 234 -16.68 -31.74 14.45
C PRO A 234 -17.97 -32.54 14.37
N VAL A 235 -19.12 -31.95 14.72
CA VAL A 235 -20.41 -32.64 14.66
C VAL A 235 -21.24 -32.15 13.47
N THR A 236 -21.28 -30.83 13.28
CA THR A 236 -22.16 -30.18 12.32
C THR A 236 -21.47 -29.85 11.01
N GLY A 237 -20.12 -29.80 10.98
CA GLY A 237 -19.34 -29.30 9.84
C GLY A 237 -19.44 -27.80 9.64
N GLN A 238 -20.11 -27.07 10.55
CA GLN A 238 -20.30 -25.63 10.44
C GLN A 238 -18.95 -24.90 10.44
N LEU A 239 -18.79 -23.94 9.54
CA LEU A 239 -17.58 -23.12 9.47
C LEU A 239 -17.69 -21.89 10.38
N SER A 240 -16.65 -21.64 11.17
CA SER A 240 -16.54 -20.48 12.06
C SER A 240 -15.21 -19.76 11.89
N LYS A 241 -15.23 -18.43 11.97
CA LYS A 241 -14.05 -17.56 11.98
C LYS A 241 -13.62 -17.26 13.42
N TYR A 242 -12.32 -17.29 13.67
CA TYR A 242 -11.73 -16.84 14.93
C TYR A 242 -11.68 -15.31 15.02
N GLY A 243 -12.14 -14.75 16.15
CA GLY A 243 -12.22 -13.31 16.41
C GLY A 243 -10.98 -12.71 17.08
N GLY A 244 -9.90 -13.48 17.26
CA GLY A 244 -8.64 -12.98 17.85
C GLY A 244 -8.61 -12.93 19.38
N GLN A 245 -9.62 -13.50 20.06
CA GLN A 245 -9.65 -13.65 21.52
C GLN A 245 -10.04 -15.08 21.89
N PRO A 246 -9.57 -15.64 23.02
CA PRO A 246 -9.92 -16.99 23.44
C PRO A 246 -11.44 -17.24 23.42
N ASP A 247 -11.84 -18.37 22.83
CA ASP A 247 -13.22 -18.83 22.63
C ASP A 247 -14.12 -17.89 21.80
N ALA A 248 -13.57 -16.84 21.17
CA ALA A 248 -14.32 -15.94 20.30
C ALA A 248 -14.42 -16.52 18.88
N TRP A 249 -15.40 -17.40 18.65
CA TRP A 249 -15.70 -17.96 17.33
C TRP A 249 -17.04 -17.45 16.82
N THR A 250 -17.05 -16.90 15.61
CA THR A 250 -18.27 -16.42 14.95
C THR A 250 -18.59 -17.29 13.74
N LYS A 251 -19.84 -17.73 13.60
CA LYS A 251 -20.29 -18.50 12.44
C LYS A 251 -20.00 -17.74 11.15
N ALA A 252 -19.27 -18.39 10.24
CA ALA A 252 -18.91 -17.87 8.93
C ALA A 252 -19.74 -18.52 7.80
N GLY A 253 -20.12 -19.79 7.96
CA GLY A 253 -20.87 -20.49 6.91
C GLY A 253 -21.42 -21.85 7.32
N GLU A 254 -22.15 -22.45 6.39
CA GLU A 254 -22.59 -23.85 6.45
C GLU A 254 -21.46 -24.79 5.97
N PRO A 255 -21.61 -26.12 6.13
CA PRO A 255 -20.62 -27.07 5.65
C PRO A 255 -20.36 -26.95 4.14
N GLY A 256 -19.11 -27.16 3.73
CA GLY A 256 -18.65 -27.18 2.33
C GLY A 256 -17.77 -28.39 2.06
N VAL A 257 -17.47 -28.65 0.78
CA VAL A 257 -16.60 -29.77 0.36
C VAL A 257 -15.14 -29.51 0.71
N GLY A 258 -14.73 -28.25 0.59
CA GLY A 258 -13.37 -27.80 0.89
C GLY A 258 -13.32 -26.28 0.93
N PHE A 259 -12.37 -25.74 1.68
CA PHE A 259 -12.18 -24.30 1.86
C PHE A 259 -10.72 -23.92 1.60
N THR A 260 -10.52 -22.72 1.08
CA THR A 260 -9.20 -22.10 0.98
C THR A 260 -9.28 -20.66 1.47
N VAL A 261 -8.23 -20.21 2.14
CA VAL A 261 -8.12 -18.85 2.68
C VAL A 261 -6.99 -18.16 1.94
N SER A 262 -7.31 -17.07 1.26
CA SER A 262 -6.32 -16.22 0.59
C SER A 262 -5.86 -15.11 1.53
N ASP A 263 -5.21 -14.08 0.99
CA ASP A 263 -4.77 -12.96 1.81
C ASP A 263 -5.95 -12.12 2.33
N THR A 264 -6.99 -11.92 1.52
CA THR A 264 -8.14 -11.09 1.93
C THR A 264 -9.49 -11.79 1.93
N HIS A 265 -9.57 -13.02 1.43
CA HIS A 265 -10.84 -13.73 1.26
C HIS A 265 -10.81 -15.17 1.79
N LEU A 266 -12.00 -15.69 2.03
CA LEU A 266 -12.28 -17.11 2.25
C LEU A 266 -13.16 -17.60 1.09
N TYR A 267 -12.76 -18.71 0.50
CA TYR A 267 -13.51 -19.39 -0.55
C TYR A 267 -13.88 -20.80 -0.12
N GLY A 268 -15.01 -21.29 -0.62
CA GLY A 268 -15.50 -22.64 -0.35
C GLY A 268 -16.16 -23.26 -1.56
N ILE A 269 -16.05 -24.57 -1.70
CA ILE A 269 -16.81 -25.34 -2.70
C ILE A 269 -18.14 -25.76 -2.07
N ALA A 270 -19.24 -25.46 -2.76
CA ALA A 270 -20.58 -25.88 -2.35
C ALA A 270 -20.67 -27.41 -2.28
N THR A 271 -21.50 -27.96 -1.38
CA THR A 271 -21.72 -29.41 -1.23
C THR A 271 -22.24 -30.11 -2.49
N THR A 272 -22.73 -29.35 -3.47
CA THR A 272 -23.11 -29.86 -4.79
C THR A 272 -21.92 -30.09 -5.73
N HIS A 273 -20.72 -29.64 -5.37
CA HIS A 273 -19.50 -29.61 -6.21
C HIS A 273 -19.58 -28.71 -7.46
N THR A 274 -20.66 -27.98 -7.69
CA THR A 274 -20.90 -27.25 -8.95
C THR A 274 -20.73 -25.74 -8.83
N GLU A 275 -20.19 -25.26 -7.71
CA GLU A 275 -20.08 -23.82 -7.45
C GLU A 275 -18.99 -23.52 -6.43
N VAL A 276 -18.21 -22.48 -6.69
CA VAL A 276 -17.32 -21.83 -5.72
C VAL A 276 -18.03 -20.62 -5.14
N LEU A 277 -17.93 -20.46 -3.83
CA LEU A 277 -18.53 -19.38 -3.06
C LEU A 277 -17.41 -18.57 -2.41
N ARG A 278 -17.56 -17.25 -2.36
CA ARG A 278 -16.68 -16.33 -1.61
C ARG A 278 -17.42 -15.79 -0.40
N TRP A 279 -16.82 -15.88 0.77
CA TRP A 279 -17.40 -15.33 2.00
C TRP A 279 -17.36 -13.80 1.96
N ASP A 280 -18.44 -13.14 2.39
CA ASP A 280 -18.60 -11.68 2.29
C ASP A 280 -17.86 -10.90 3.39
N ASN A 281 -16.87 -11.53 4.03
CA ASN A 281 -16.05 -10.98 5.11
C ASN A 281 -16.80 -10.60 6.41
N ALA A 282 -18.10 -10.87 6.49
CA ALA A 282 -18.89 -10.68 7.70
C ALA A 282 -20.13 -11.60 7.76
N GLY A 283 -20.41 -12.13 8.97
CA GLY A 283 -21.59 -12.96 9.21
C GLY A 283 -21.58 -14.26 8.40
N THR A 284 -22.75 -14.66 7.90
CA THR A 284 -22.93 -15.91 7.14
C THR A 284 -23.21 -15.66 5.65
N GLY A 285 -22.85 -14.48 5.13
CA GLY A 285 -23.04 -14.11 3.73
C GLY A 285 -21.98 -14.75 2.83
N TRP A 286 -22.43 -15.31 1.70
CA TRP A 286 -21.57 -15.87 0.68
C TRP A 286 -22.04 -15.43 -0.70
N THR A 287 -21.11 -14.91 -1.49
CA THR A 287 -21.33 -14.54 -2.89
C THR A 287 -20.97 -15.72 -3.80
N PRO A 288 -21.88 -16.18 -4.67
CA PRO A 288 -21.58 -17.22 -5.65
C PRO A 288 -20.64 -16.69 -6.75
N LEU A 289 -19.57 -17.45 -7.02
CA LEU A 289 -18.65 -17.23 -8.14
C LEU A 289 -18.87 -18.23 -9.27
N GLY A 290 -19.92 -19.05 -9.19
CA GLY A 290 -20.24 -20.09 -10.16
C GLY A 290 -19.15 -21.16 -10.26
N ALA A 291 -19.15 -21.87 -11.39
CA ALA A 291 -18.14 -22.86 -11.75
C ALA A 291 -17.91 -22.82 -13.27
N PRO A 292 -16.77 -23.35 -13.76
CA PRO A 292 -16.56 -23.55 -15.19
C PRO A 292 -17.71 -24.36 -15.80
N THR A 293 -18.08 -24.07 -17.05
CA THR A 293 -19.11 -24.82 -17.78
C THR A 293 -18.52 -25.56 -18.96
N THR A 294 -19.08 -26.72 -19.31
CA THR A 294 -18.70 -27.44 -20.53
C THR A 294 -19.10 -26.65 -21.78
N ALA A 295 -18.45 -26.86 -22.92
CA ALA A 295 -18.91 -26.27 -24.17
C ALA A 295 -20.38 -26.70 -24.48
N PRO A 296 -21.23 -25.82 -25.06
CA PRO A 296 -22.56 -26.20 -25.49
C PRO A 296 -22.47 -27.32 -26.54
N ALA A 297 -23.33 -28.33 -26.41
CA ALA A 297 -23.41 -29.39 -27.42
C ALA A 297 -23.75 -28.77 -28.79
N PRO A 298 -23.09 -29.20 -29.89
CA PRO A 298 -23.47 -28.75 -31.23
C PRO A 298 -24.94 -29.15 -31.51
N PRO A 299 -25.70 -28.32 -32.23
CA PRO A 299 -27.10 -28.65 -32.54
C PRO A 299 -27.19 -29.98 -33.30
N PRO A 300 -28.24 -30.78 -33.06
CA PRO A 300 -28.40 -32.07 -33.72
C PRO A 300 -28.38 -31.89 -35.24
N ALA A 301 -27.55 -32.67 -35.93
CA ALA A 301 -27.44 -32.65 -37.37
C ALA A 301 -28.81 -32.90 -38.00
N GLN A 302 -29.27 -31.99 -38.86
CA GLN A 302 -30.46 -32.21 -39.67
C GLN A 302 -30.24 -33.43 -40.56
N GLU A 303 -31.13 -34.41 -40.45
CA GLU A 303 -31.15 -35.62 -41.27
C GLU A 303 -31.17 -35.26 -42.77
N THR A 304 -30.15 -35.71 -43.49
CA THR A 304 -30.17 -35.77 -44.97
C THR A 304 -30.18 -37.25 -45.37
N PRO A 305 -30.96 -37.65 -46.40
CA PRO A 305 -31.30 -39.04 -46.63
C PRO A 305 -30.14 -39.86 -47.21
N THR A 306 -30.20 -41.14 -46.86
CA THR A 306 -29.24 -42.22 -47.08
C THR A 306 -28.90 -42.53 -48.55
N ALA A 307 -27.63 -42.89 -48.79
CA ALA A 307 -27.15 -43.65 -49.94
C ALA A 307 -26.27 -44.84 -49.46
N PRO A 308 -26.23 -45.97 -50.19
CA PRO A 308 -25.99 -47.30 -49.61
C PRO A 308 -24.52 -47.74 -49.52
N ALA A 309 -24.28 -48.69 -48.62
CA ALA A 309 -22.98 -49.20 -48.17
C ALA A 309 -22.25 -50.15 -49.14
N PRO A 310 -20.91 -50.23 -49.06
CA PRO A 310 -20.11 -51.40 -49.43
C PRO A 310 -19.62 -52.22 -48.21
N PRO A 311 -19.17 -53.48 -48.40
CA PRO A 311 -19.21 -54.53 -47.39
C PRO A 311 -17.95 -54.67 -46.50
N GLN A 312 -18.13 -55.33 -45.36
CA GLN A 312 -17.13 -55.68 -44.35
C GLN A 312 -15.98 -56.59 -44.87
N PRO A 313 -14.80 -56.54 -44.21
CA PRO A 313 -13.65 -57.41 -44.53
C PRO A 313 -13.74 -58.80 -43.88
N GLN A 314 -13.27 -59.82 -44.61
CA GLN A 314 -13.01 -61.17 -44.12
C GLN A 314 -11.53 -61.37 -43.75
N GLU A 315 -11.32 -62.23 -42.76
CA GLU A 315 -10.08 -62.70 -42.15
C GLU A 315 -9.01 -63.23 -43.12
N THR A 316 -7.73 -63.19 -42.71
CA THR A 316 -6.81 -64.35 -42.69
C THR A 316 -5.55 -64.05 -41.88
N THR A 317 -5.17 -64.99 -41.00
CA THR A 317 -3.85 -65.17 -40.35
C THR A 317 -3.18 -66.42 -40.97
N PRO A 318 -2.03 -66.94 -40.50
CA PRO A 318 -0.69 -66.35 -40.25
C PRO A 318 0.46 -67.21 -40.85
N VAL A 319 1.68 -66.69 -41.06
CA VAL A 319 2.92 -67.51 -41.14
C VAL A 319 4.17 -66.72 -40.69
N ALA A 320 4.94 -67.29 -39.75
CA ALA A 320 6.36 -67.06 -39.43
C ALA A 320 7.17 -68.30 -39.93
N PRO A 321 8.53 -68.38 -40.00
CA PRO A 321 9.57 -67.72 -39.16
C PRO A 321 10.89 -67.29 -39.88
N ALA A 322 11.88 -66.84 -39.09
CA ALA A 322 13.21 -66.28 -39.42
C ALA A 322 14.27 -67.28 -40.01
N PRO A 323 15.50 -66.86 -40.41
CA PRO A 323 16.63 -66.68 -39.46
C PRO A 323 17.73 -65.62 -39.81
N GLN A 324 18.74 -65.58 -38.92
CA GLN A 324 19.88 -64.66 -38.64
C GLN A 324 21.01 -64.51 -39.69
N GLU A 325 21.85 -63.46 -39.55
CA GLU A 325 23.34 -63.43 -39.66
C GLU A 325 23.86 -62.01 -39.26
N THR A 326 24.50 -61.79 -38.10
CA THR A 326 25.96 -61.71 -37.76
C THR A 326 26.83 -60.67 -38.49
N VAL A 327 27.62 -59.88 -37.73
CA VAL A 327 29.10 -59.60 -37.84
C VAL A 327 29.50 -58.40 -36.93
N PRO A 328 30.75 -58.30 -36.39
CA PRO A 328 31.09 -57.65 -35.11
C PRO A 328 31.99 -56.38 -35.17
N ALA A 329 32.39 -55.93 -33.97
CA ALA A 329 33.15 -54.73 -33.56
C ALA A 329 34.52 -54.43 -34.23
N PRO A 330 35.15 -53.29 -33.88
CA PRO A 330 36.52 -53.35 -33.37
C PRO A 330 36.85 -52.43 -32.18
N ALA A 331 38.06 -52.67 -31.65
CA ALA A 331 38.68 -52.22 -30.40
C ALA A 331 39.87 -51.24 -30.60
N GLU A 332 40.13 -50.42 -29.58
CA GLU A 332 41.39 -50.15 -28.82
C GLU A 332 42.77 -49.77 -29.44
N GLU A 333 43.57 -49.11 -28.56
CA GLU A 333 45.05 -48.84 -28.50
C GLU A 333 45.62 -47.50 -29.05
N ALA A 334 46.63 -46.80 -28.46
CA ALA A 334 47.36 -46.84 -27.16
C ALA A 334 48.40 -45.66 -27.06
N GLU A 335 48.69 -45.22 -25.81
CA GLU A 335 49.96 -44.74 -25.14
C GLU A 335 50.93 -43.66 -25.76
N ALA A 336 51.77 -42.86 -25.05
CA ALA A 336 52.47 -42.99 -23.76
C ALA A 336 53.04 -41.64 -23.17
N THR A 337 53.12 -41.54 -21.82
CA THR A 337 54.20 -41.07 -20.86
C THR A 337 55.04 -39.78 -21.09
N GLU A 338 55.60 -39.01 -20.11
CA GLU A 338 56.10 -39.23 -18.73
C GLU A 338 56.40 -37.88 -17.97
N GLU A 339 56.52 -37.93 -16.62
CA GLU A 339 56.76 -36.90 -15.56
C GLU A 339 58.28 -36.57 -15.27
N PRO A 340 58.76 -35.93 -14.15
CA PRO A 340 58.46 -34.65 -13.44
C PRO A 340 59.75 -33.86 -12.96
N ALA A 341 59.63 -32.69 -12.29
CA ALA A 341 60.52 -32.19 -11.18
C ALA A 341 60.17 -30.77 -10.63
N GLU A 342 60.16 -30.61 -9.29
CA GLU A 342 60.09 -29.36 -8.48
C GLU A 342 61.52 -28.85 -8.06
N PRO A 343 61.72 -27.88 -7.11
CA PRO A 343 61.30 -26.45 -7.00
C PRO A 343 62.50 -25.49 -6.70
N ALA A 344 62.33 -24.15 -6.75
CA ALA A 344 63.15 -23.19 -5.97
C ALA A 344 62.59 -21.74 -5.92
N GLU A 345 62.96 -21.08 -4.83
CA GLU A 345 62.55 -19.82 -4.17
C GLU A 345 62.82 -18.45 -4.85
N ASP A 346 62.15 -17.44 -4.27
CA ASP A 346 62.55 -16.04 -4.04
C ASP A 346 62.50 -14.97 -5.15
N VAL A 347 61.67 -13.93 -4.91
CA VAL A 347 62.03 -12.51 -4.66
C VAL A 347 60.88 -11.58 -5.11
N ALA A 348 60.41 -10.75 -4.17
CA ALA A 348 59.42 -9.67 -4.37
C ALA A 348 59.93 -8.51 -5.25
N PRO A 349 59.04 -7.67 -5.79
CA PRO A 349 59.30 -6.23 -5.65
C PRO A 349 58.06 -5.35 -5.40
N ASP A 350 58.26 -4.40 -4.49
CA ASP A 350 57.70 -3.03 -4.41
C ASP A 350 58.96 -2.15 -4.13
N PRO A 351 59.11 -0.84 -4.50
CA PRO A 351 58.07 0.15 -4.80
C PRO A 351 58.39 1.21 -5.89
N ASP A 352 57.41 2.08 -6.12
CA ASP A 352 57.51 3.47 -6.60
C ASP A 352 58.37 3.78 -7.84
N LYS A 353 57.71 4.14 -8.96
CA LYS A 353 57.85 5.44 -9.67
C LYS A 353 57.09 5.49 -11.00
N ASP A 354 56.45 6.64 -11.20
CA ASP A 354 56.13 7.27 -12.49
C ASP A 354 54.97 6.72 -13.33
N ALA A 355 53.75 7.13 -12.97
CA ALA A 355 52.79 7.65 -13.95
C ALA A 355 51.81 8.63 -13.28
N GLN A 356 52.34 9.75 -12.81
CA GLN A 356 51.53 10.93 -12.48
C GLN A 356 51.00 11.52 -13.79
N ARG A 357 49.73 11.22 -14.11
CA ARG A 357 48.89 12.10 -14.91
C ARG A 357 47.94 12.82 -13.98
N ASP A 358 48.22 14.10 -13.80
CA ASP A 358 47.30 15.09 -13.24
C ASP A 358 45.90 14.91 -13.81
N ILE A 359 44.98 14.46 -12.97
CA ILE A 359 43.57 14.78 -13.08
C ILE A 359 43.20 15.37 -11.73
N THR A 360 43.30 16.69 -11.63
CA THR A 360 42.63 17.47 -10.58
C THR A 360 41.21 16.94 -10.39
N PRO A 361 40.78 16.51 -9.18
CA PRO A 361 39.38 16.19 -8.93
C PRO A 361 38.55 17.46 -9.14
N ALA A 362 37.66 17.42 -10.12
CA ALA A 362 36.61 18.42 -10.24
C ALA A 362 35.63 18.26 -9.05
N PRO A 363 35.20 19.34 -8.37
CA PRO A 363 34.30 19.26 -7.22
C PRO A 363 32.83 19.29 -7.68
N VAL A 364 32.14 18.16 -7.78
CA VAL A 364 30.73 18.08 -8.22
C VAL A 364 30.15 16.71 -7.83
N GLN A 365 28.91 16.50 -7.37
CA GLN A 365 27.89 17.20 -6.58
C GLN A 365 26.91 16.08 -6.14
N ALA A 366 26.20 16.31 -5.04
CA ALA A 366 25.29 15.34 -4.42
C ALA A 366 24.03 14.99 -5.24
N THR A 367 23.44 13.83 -4.90
CA THR A 367 22.00 13.47 -4.74
C THR A 367 21.57 12.19 -5.49
N GLY A 368 20.79 11.26 -4.91
CA GLY A 368 19.97 11.28 -3.70
C GLY A 368 19.91 9.94 -2.94
N PRO A 369 18.89 9.74 -2.09
CA PRO A 369 18.99 10.02 -0.65
C PRO A 369 20.13 9.23 0.01
N SER A 370 21.36 9.74 -0.08
CA SER A 370 22.51 9.15 0.62
C SER A 370 23.54 10.20 1.07
N ASP A 371 23.59 11.41 0.49
CA ASP A 371 24.59 12.42 0.88
C ASP A 371 23.99 13.77 1.33
N THR A 372 22.71 13.84 1.69
CA THR A 372 22.07 15.06 2.27
C THR A 372 21.15 14.76 3.46
N LEU A 373 21.55 13.81 4.31
CA LEU A 373 20.70 13.30 5.38
C LEU A 373 20.41 14.26 6.55
N ASP A 374 20.88 15.51 6.51
CA ASP A 374 20.51 16.50 7.53
C ASP A 374 19.33 17.40 7.15
N GLU A 375 18.98 17.56 5.85
CA GLU A 375 17.88 18.46 5.46
C GLU A 375 16.54 17.76 5.15
N ASN A 376 16.54 16.51 4.64
CA ASN A 376 15.33 15.82 4.16
C ASN A 376 15.21 14.36 4.66
N GLY A 377 15.00 14.18 5.97
CA GLY A 377 14.66 12.87 6.54
C GLY A 377 13.44 12.21 5.89
N VAL A 378 13.32 10.87 6.03
CA VAL A 378 12.24 10.06 5.44
C VAL A 378 10.87 10.63 5.80
N ARG A 379 10.12 11.07 4.79
CA ARG A 379 8.85 11.80 4.95
C ARG A 379 7.61 10.93 4.95
N MET A 380 7.70 9.75 4.34
CA MET A 380 6.59 8.82 4.24
C MET A 380 7.14 7.41 4.43
N ALA A 381 6.46 6.61 5.24
CA ALA A 381 6.84 5.24 5.54
C ALA A 381 5.59 4.37 5.64
N VAL A 382 5.73 3.11 5.30
CA VAL A 382 4.64 2.13 5.37
C VAL A 382 5.14 0.87 6.05
N THR A 383 4.30 0.22 6.86
CA THR A 383 4.61 -1.12 7.36
C THR A 383 4.38 -2.17 6.28
N ALA A 384 4.80 -3.41 6.54
CA ALA A 384 4.43 -4.54 5.70
C ALA A 384 2.89 -4.71 5.58
N GLN A 385 2.14 -4.38 6.63
CA GLN A 385 0.67 -4.49 6.72
C GLN A 385 -0.08 -3.25 6.24
N ASP A 386 0.52 -2.43 5.36
CA ASP A 386 -0.11 -1.24 4.78
C ASP A 386 -0.50 -0.13 5.79
N ASP A 387 0.05 -0.13 7.00
CA ASP A 387 -0.09 1.01 7.89
C ASP A 387 0.79 2.15 7.36
N LEU A 388 0.14 3.19 6.83
CA LEU A 388 0.82 4.33 6.21
C LEU A 388 1.04 5.48 7.19
N TYR A 389 2.25 6.03 7.18
CA TYR A 389 2.68 7.15 8.00
C TYR A 389 3.27 8.26 7.14
N THR A 390 3.00 9.52 7.50
CA THR A 390 3.58 10.67 6.82
C THR A 390 3.97 11.75 7.82
N LEU A 391 5.05 12.48 7.51
CA LEU A 391 5.37 13.74 8.16
C LEU A 391 4.59 14.88 7.51
N THR A 392 4.22 15.87 8.30
CA THR A 392 3.82 17.16 7.74
C THR A 392 4.98 17.76 6.93
N ALA A 393 4.66 18.57 5.91
CA ALA A 393 5.68 19.20 5.06
C ALA A 393 6.71 20.01 5.89
N ASP A 394 6.24 20.67 6.94
CA ASP A 394 7.01 21.46 7.91
C ASP A 394 7.66 20.63 9.04
N LYS A 395 7.55 19.30 9.04
CA LYS A 395 8.07 18.38 10.07
C LYS A 395 7.46 18.53 11.47
N SER A 396 6.40 19.32 11.63
CA SER A 396 5.77 19.59 12.93
C SER A 396 5.05 18.39 13.57
N ALA A 397 4.71 17.35 12.80
CA ALA A 397 4.04 16.15 13.32
C ALA A 397 4.21 14.90 12.43
N VAL A 398 4.24 13.72 13.04
CA VAL A 398 4.01 12.42 12.36
C VAL A 398 2.52 12.10 12.39
N TRP A 399 1.98 11.61 11.29
CA TRP A 399 0.58 11.21 11.16
C TRP A 399 0.47 9.77 10.68
N LYS A 400 -0.54 9.06 11.19
CA LYS A 400 -0.94 7.72 10.74
C LYS A 400 -2.22 7.80 9.93
N ARG A 401 -2.33 7.04 8.84
CA ARG A 401 -3.58 6.80 8.13
C ARG A 401 -4.33 5.65 8.80
N GLY A 402 -5.51 5.93 9.38
CA GLY A 402 -6.46 4.90 9.81
C GLY A 402 -7.38 4.47 8.66
N SER A 403 -8.50 3.78 8.91
CA SER A 403 -9.52 3.52 7.88
C SER A 403 -10.25 4.80 7.42
N ASP A 404 -10.45 5.75 8.34
CA ASP A 404 -11.37 6.89 8.14
C ASP A 404 -10.66 8.22 7.84
N GLY A 405 -9.33 8.24 7.83
CA GLY A 405 -8.53 9.43 7.52
C GLY A 405 -7.18 9.46 8.24
N TRP A 406 -6.53 10.62 8.20
CA TRP A 406 -5.25 10.87 8.86
C TRP A 406 -5.45 11.32 10.31
N SER A 407 -4.70 10.75 11.25
CA SER A 407 -4.62 11.18 12.65
C SER A 407 -3.19 11.51 13.07
N PRO A 408 -2.98 12.54 13.90
CA PRO A 408 -1.64 12.85 14.40
C PRO A 408 -1.21 11.76 15.38
N LEU A 409 0.03 11.32 15.25
CA LEU A 409 0.66 10.27 16.05
C LEU A 409 1.74 10.83 16.99
N SER A 410 2.39 11.92 16.59
CA SER A 410 3.40 12.59 17.40
C SER A 410 3.54 14.08 17.02
N GLY A 411 4.28 14.84 17.83
CA GLY A 411 4.75 16.19 17.49
C GLY A 411 5.97 16.17 16.57
N ALA A 412 6.77 17.25 16.60
CA ALA A 412 7.84 17.45 15.63
C ALA A 412 8.83 16.28 15.54
N ALA A 413 9.12 15.88 14.29
CA ALA A 413 9.99 14.77 13.97
C ALA A 413 10.73 15.00 12.65
N ASN A 414 11.99 14.60 12.61
CA ASN A 414 12.88 14.79 11.46
C ASN A 414 12.66 13.75 10.35
N ALA A 415 12.37 12.52 10.75
CA ALA A 415 12.11 11.38 9.86
C ALA A 415 11.18 10.38 10.53
N VAL A 416 10.40 9.66 9.73
CA VAL A 416 9.58 8.50 10.14
C VAL A 416 10.02 7.24 9.39
N TYR A 417 10.07 6.12 10.09
CA TYR A 417 10.43 4.80 9.56
C TYR A 417 9.39 3.78 10.01
N ALA A 418 9.12 2.78 9.18
CA ALA A 418 8.15 1.72 9.48
C ALA A 418 8.59 0.38 8.86
N GLY A 419 8.24 -0.72 9.54
CA GLY A 419 8.47 -2.11 9.14
C GLY A 419 7.79 -3.05 10.15
N ARG A 420 8.01 -4.38 10.10
CA ARG A 420 7.36 -5.30 11.09
C ARG A 420 7.93 -5.13 12.51
N ALA A 421 9.17 -4.65 12.64
CA ALA A 421 9.80 -4.29 13.91
C ALA A 421 9.08 -3.13 14.63
N GLY A 422 8.22 -2.40 13.92
CA GLY A 422 7.37 -1.33 14.43
C GLY A 422 7.57 -0.02 13.68
N VAL A 423 7.11 1.06 14.32
CA VAL A 423 7.20 2.42 13.79
C VAL A 423 8.20 3.21 14.62
N PHE A 424 9.07 3.93 13.95
CA PHE A 424 10.15 4.69 14.57
C PHE A 424 10.16 6.12 14.04
N MET A 425 10.61 7.05 14.87
CA MET A 425 10.84 8.42 14.46
C MET A 425 12.12 8.98 15.07
N THR A 426 12.68 10.00 14.41
CA THR A 426 13.76 10.82 14.95
C THR A 426 13.18 12.16 15.39
N LYS A 427 13.51 12.63 16.59
CA LYS A 427 13.03 13.93 17.11
C LYS A 427 13.83 15.11 16.53
N ASP A 428 13.22 16.29 16.61
CA ASP A 428 13.84 17.56 16.22
C ASP A 428 15.15 17.80 17.00
N GLY A 429 16.20 18.27 16.32
CA GLY A 429 17.59 18.27 16.83
C GLY A 429 18.37 16.98 16.55
N GLY A 430 17.69 15.92 16.08
CA GLY A 430 18.33 14.73 15.53
C GLY A 430 19.14 13.92 16.55
N GLU A 431 18.90 14.07 17.86
CA GLU A 431 19.67 13.48 18.99
C GLU A 431 19.06 12.19 19.60
N GLN A 432 17.82 11.82 19.25
CA GLN A 432 17.14 10.65 19.83
C GLN A 432 16.19 9.94 18.85
N ILE A 433 16.33 8.61 18.72
CA ILE A 433 15.36 7.74 18.04
C ILE A 433 14.34 7.19 19.04
N GLN A 434 13.06 7.19 18.64
CA GLN A 434 11.95 6.72 19.46
C GLN A 434 11.16 5.63 18.72
N LYS A 435 10.77 4.58 19.45
CA LYS A 435 9.87 3.52 18.97
C LYS A 435 8.45 3.81 19.44
N HIS A 436 7.48 3.69 18.53
CA HIS A 436 6.08 3.82 18.89
C HIS A 436 5.58 2.55 19.59
N ASN A 437 5.02 2.72 20.78
CA ASN A 437 4.34 1.66 21.52
C ASN A 437 2.84 1.77 21.28
N ALA A 438 2.30 0.89 20.44
CA ALA A 438 0.89 0.92 20.06
C ALA A 438 -0.07 0.67 21.23
N ALA A 439 0.35 -0.11 22.24
CA ALA A 439 -0.51 -0.44 23.38
C ALA A 439 -0.74 0.76 24.31
N THR A 440 0.28 1.60 24.49
CA THR A 440 0.23 2.78 25.36
C THR A 440 0.08 4.09 24.59
N SER A 441 0.20 4.06 23.26
CA SER A 441 0.31 5.26 22.40
C SER A 441 1.44 6.20 22.84
N THR A 442 2.54 5.64 23.34
CA THR A 442 3.74 6.38 23.76
C THR A 442 4.89 6.19 22.78
N TRP A 443 5.86 7.10 22.86
CA TRP A 443 7.11 7.02 22.11
C TRP A 443 8.26 6.76 23.06
N ASP A 444 8.80 5.56 23.00
CA ASP A 444 9.81 5.07 23.93
C ASP A 444 11.20 5.34 23.32
N PRO A 445 12.12 6.03 24.02
CA PRO A 445 13.44 6.32 23.49
C PRO A 445 14.29 5.05 23.47
N ILE A 446 14.84 4.71 22.30
CA ILE A 446 15.63 3.47 22.09
C ILE A 446 17.10 3.73 21.72
N GLY A 447 17.57 4.97 21.77
CA GLY A 447 19.01 5.27 21.66
C GLY A 447 19.36 6.67 21.14
N GLY A 448 20.66 6.98 21.23
CA GLY A 448 21.29 8.14 20.57
C GLY A 448 21.43 7.92 19.07
N SER A 449 21.49 9.01 18.33
CA SER A 449 20.92 9.16 16.98
C SER A 449 21.90 9.57 15.87
N THR A 450 23.20 9.53 16.12
CA THR A 450 24.15 9.86 15.06
C THR A 450 24.15 8.72 14.03
N GLY A 451 23.37 8.88 12.95
CA GLY A 451 23.32 7.83 11.95
C GLY A 451 22.17 7.79 10.95
N GLN A 452 22.38 7.01 9.89
CA GLN A 452 21.31 6.52 9.02
C GLN A 452 20.63 5.32 9.69
N PHE A 453 19.31 5.21 9.58
CA PHE A 453 18.55 4.06 10.07
C PHE A 453 17.93 3.29 8.91
N ALA A 454 17.81 1.98 9.08
CA ALA A 454 17.15 1.11 8.12
C ALA A 454 16.39 0.02 8.88
N VAL A 455 15.18 -0.30 8.44
CA VAL A 455 14.30 -1.28 9.09
C VAL A 455 14.13 -2.45 8.12
N THR A 456 14.47 -3.68 8.54
CA THR A 456 13.98 -4.90 7.86
C THR A 456 12.67 -5.33 8.50
N GLY A 457 12.02 -6.38 7.98
CA GLY A 457 10.85 -6.99 8.60
C GLY A 457 10.99 -7.04 10.11
N ASP A 458 11.95 -7.80 10.64
CA ASP A 458 12.02 -8.07 12.08
C ASP A 458 13.08 -7.27 12.84
N HIS A 459 13.94 -6.50 12.15
CA HIS A 459 15.11 -5.88 12.76
C HIS A 459 15.21 -4.37 12.44
N LEU A 460 15.74 -3.61 13.40
CA LEU A 460 16.12 -2.21 13.20
C LEU A 460 17.65 -2.10 13.19
N TYR A 461 18.17 -1.43 12.17
CA TYR A 461 19.60 -1.17 12.00
C TYR A 461 19.89 0.31 12.07
N ARG A 462 21.09 0.63 12.55
CA ARG A 462 21.65 1.97 12.53
C ARG A 462 23.07 1.94 11.99
N ARG A 463 23.44 2.98 11.28
CA ARG A 463 24.81 3.29 10.90
C ARG A 463 25.32 4.38 11.83
N VAL A 464 26.29 4.11 12.69
CA VAL A 464 27.01 5.10 13.49
C VAL A 464 28.36 5.43 12.85
N PRO A 465 29.05 6.53 13.23
CA PRO A 465 30.36 6.87 12.64
C PRO A 465 31.37 5.73 12.65
N ASP A 466 31.36 4.91 13.70
CA ASP A 466 32.33 3.81 13.88
C ASP A 466 31.85 2.45 13.33
N GLY A 467 30.62 2.35 12.80
CA GLY A 467 30.13 1.11 12.21
C GLY A 467 28.61 0.94 12.13
N ILE A 468 28.16 -0.31 12.09
CA ILE A 468 26.74 -0.66 11.96
C ILE A 468 26.27 -1.39 13.22
N GLY A 469 25.12 -0.99 13.75
CA GLY A 469 24.46 -1.64 14.88
C GLY A 469 23.10 -2.22 14.53
N GLU A 470 22.73 -3.30 15.19
CA GLU A 470 21.44 -3.98 15.13
C GLU A 470 20.74 -3.87 16.50
N TRP A 471 19.45 -3.57 16.49
CA TRP A 471 18.61 -3.48 17.68
C TRP A 471 17.88 -4.80 17.94
N ASP A 472 18.08 -5.40 19.12
CA ASP A 472 17.47 -6.68 19.52
C ASP A 472 16.14 -6.52 20.29
N GLY A 473 15.73 -5.29 20.57
CA GLY A 473 14.55 -4.98 21.41
C GLY A 473 14.88 -4.26 22.71
N ASP A 474 16.12 -4.38 23.21
CA ASP A 474 16.60 -3.77 24.47
C ASP A 474 18.01 -3.17 24.36
N THR A 475 18.88 -3.73 23.51
CA THR A 475 20.25 -3.24 23.32
C THR A 475 20.68 -3.18 21.85
N TRP A 476 21.69 -2.35 21.59
CA TRP A 476 22.34 -2.25 20.28
C TRP A 476 23.57 -3.15 20.23
N THR A 477 23.57 -4.11 19.31
CA THR A 477 24.72 -4.98 19.02
C THR A 477 25.50 -4.45 17.83
N ALA A 478 26.83 -4.32 17.94
CA ALA A 478 27.68 -3.95 16.81
C ALA A 478 27.83 -5.12 15.83
N ILE A 479 27.49 -4.93 14.56
CA ILE A 479 27.44 -5.99 13.55
C ILE A 479 28.38 -5.76 12.36
N GLY A 480 28.94 -4.57 12.19
CA GLY A 480 29.83 -4.24 11.07
C GLY A 480 30.69 -3.01 11.34
N GLY A 481 31.74 -2.86 10.54
CA GLY A 481 32.60 -1.67 10.55
C GLY A 481 31.99 -0.47 9.82
N PRO A 482 32.76 0.62 9.62
CA PRO A 482 32.28 1.85 8.99
C PRO A 482 31.66 1.61 7.62
N ALA A 483 30.53 2.26 7.36
CA ALA A 483 29.81 2.21 6.09
C ALA A 483 29.51 3.62 5.58
N ARG A 484 29.32 3.79 4.26
CA ARG A 484 28.75 5.03 3.69
C ARG A 484 27.26 5.08 3.95
N ASN A 485 26.56 4.04 3.49
CA ASN A 485 25.11 3.88 3.63
C ASN A 485 24.75 2.47 4.07
N ILE A 486 23.55 2.34 4.62
CA ILE A 486 22.89 1.06 4.87
C ILE A 486 21.57 0.97 4.09
N TYR A 487 21.20 -0.23 3.66
CA TYR A 487 19.96 -0.53 2.95
C TYR A 487 19.36 -1.80 3.54
N ALA A 488 18.05 -1.78 3.79
CA ALA A 488 17.34 -2.87 4.44
C ALA A 488 16.04 -3.15 3.71
N GLY A 489 15.70 -4.44 3.63
CA GLY A 489 14.43 -4.96 3.16
C GLY A 489 14.32 -6.43 3.57
N HIS A 490 13.31 -7.16 3.09
CA HIS A 490 13.16 -8.57 3.45
C HIS A 490 14.32 -9.44 2.91
N ALA A 491 14.97 -9.04 1.80
CA ALA A 491 16.15 -9.73 1.28
C ALA A 491 17.41 -9.59 2.17
N GLY A 492 17.35 -8.77 3.21
CA GLY A 492 18.37 -8.63 4.26
C GLY A 492 18.90 -7.22 4.43
N LEU A 493 20.03 -7.12 5.15
CA LEU A 493 20.78 -5.88 5.36
C LEU A 493 21.97 -5.80 4.41
N PHE A 494 22.17 -4.62 3.83
CA PHE A 494 23.26 -4.31 2.94
C PHE A 494 23.93 -3.00 3.34
N ALA A 495 25.20 -2.84 3.00
CA ALA A 495 25.97 -1.65 3.30
C ALA A 495 26.96 -1.34 2.19
N THR A 496 27.20 -0.06 1.94
CA THR A 496 28.25 0.38 1.01
C THR A 496 29.52 0.74 1.75
N ASN A 497 30.65 0.37 1.18
CA ASN A 497 31.97 0.75 1.68
C ASN A 497 32.14 2.29 1.59
N PRO A 498 32.64 2.96 2.65
CA PRO A 498 32.82 4.42 2.68
C PRO A 498 33.80 4.95 1.64
N ASP A 499 34.84 4.18 1.32
CA ASP A 499 35.93 4.61 0.45
C ASP A 499 35.66 4.23 -1.02
N THR A 500 35.18 3.00 -1.25
CA THR A 500 35.01 2.47 -2.62
C THR A 500 33.58 2.54 -3.15
N GLY A 501 32.58 2.65 -2.26
CA GLY A 501 31.17 2.54 -2.61
C GLY A 501 30.70 1.13 -2.94
N ASP A 502 31.57 0.12 -2.88
CA ASP A 502 31.22 -1.29 -3.12
C ASP A 502 30.10 -1.76 -2.18
N LEU A 503 29.20 -2.60 -2.69
CA LEU A 503 28.06 -3.10 -1.95
C LEU A 503 28.35 -4.45 -1.28
N TYR A 504 27.98 -4.54 0.01
CA TYR A 504 28.13 -5.73 0.84
C TYR A 504 26.78 -6.18 1.40
N LYS A 505 26.56 -7.50 1.48
CA LYS A 505 25.43 -8.15 2.16
C LYS A 505 25.86 -8.63 3.54
N TYR A 506 25.03 -8.37 4.55
CA TYR A 506 25.19 -8.93 5.89
C TYR A 506 24.76 -10.41 5.91
N ASN A 507 25.58 -11.27 6.51
CA ASN A 507 25.33 -12.72 6.55
C ASN A 507 24.63 -13.17 7.86
N GLY A 508 24.02 -12.25 8.60
CA GLY A 508 23.28 -12.55 9.85
C GLY A 508 24.14 -12.82 11.08
N LYS A 509 25.47 -12.60 11.01
CA LYS A 509 26.39 -12.74 12.15
C LYS A 509 27.32 -11.53 12.26
N PRO A 510 27.58 -10.99 13.47
CA PRO A 510 28.46 -9.85 13.66
C PRO A 510 29.79 -10.00 12.94
N GLY A 511 30.17 -8.99 12.16
CA GLY A 511 31.41 -8.95 11.38
C GLY A 511 31.42 -9.82 10.12
N LYS A 512 30.32 -10.51 9.77
CA LYS A 512 30.24 -11.34 8.56
C LYS A 512 29.49 -10.62 7.45
N TRP A 513 30.26 -10.15 6.47
CA TRP A 513 29.76 -9.42 5.30
C TRP A 513 30.36 -10.00 4.02
N THR A 514 29.56 -10.10 2.96
CA THR A 514 29.97 -10.61 1.64
C THR A 514 29.88 -9.48 0.62
N ARG A 515 30.94 -9.20 -0.13
CA ARG A 515 30.87 -8.25 -1.25
C ARG A 515 30.00 -8.82 -2.37
N ILE A 516 28.98 -8.08 -2.78
CA ILE A 516 28.01 -8.51 -3.81
C ILE A 516 27.95 -7.58 -5.03
N GLY A 517 28.61 -6.42 -5.01
CA GLY A 517 28.55 -5.50 -6.14
C GLY A 517 29.55 -4.36 -6.06
N GLY A 518 29.71 -3.67 -7.19
CA GLY A 518 30.45 -2.41 -7.27
C GLY A 518 29.62 -1.21 -6.76
N PRO A 519 30.14 0.02 -6.91
CA PRO A 519 29.41 1.22 -6.55
C PRO A 519 28.16 1.44 -7.41
N GLY A 520 27.12 2.00 -6.81
CA GLY A 520 25.88 2.40 -7.46
C GLY A 520 25.42 3.77 -6.97
N ALA A 521 24.61 4.46 -7.78
CA ALA A 521 24.00 5.73 -7.40
C ALA A 521 22.92 5.54 -6.32
N GLN A 522 22.15 4.46 -6.42
CA GLN A 522 21.15 4.06 -5.43
C GLN A 522 20.99 2.55 -5.43
N PHE A 523 20.71 1.98 -4.26
CA PHE A 523 20.25 0.60 -4.12
C PHE A 523 18.87 0.56 -3.46
N ALA A 524 18.03 -0.39 -3.88
CA ALA A 524 16.74 -0.68 -3.27
C ALA A 524 16.61 -2.18 -2.99
N VAL A 525 16.13 -2.51 -1.80
CA VAL A 525 16.02 -3.89 -1.31
C VAL A 525 14.55 -4.27 -1.30
N GLY A 526 14.17 -5.24 -2.12
CA GLY A 526 12.80 -5.75 -2.20
C GLY A 526 12.57 -6.94 -1.27
N HIS A 527 11.60 -7.77 -1.63
CA HIS A 527 11.24 -8.95 -0.86
C HIS A 527 12.37 -10.00 -0.81
N ASP A 528 12.85 -10.41 -1.99
CA ASP A 528 13.88 -11.44 -2.20
C ASP A 528 15.07 -10.91 -3.04
N ARG A 529 14.91 -9.74 -3.66
CA ARG A 529 15.83 -9.17 -4.63
C ARG A 529 16.46 -7.87 -4.15
N ILE A 530 17.59 -7.53 -4.75
CA ILE A 530 18.23 -6.23 -4.60
C ILE A 530 18.51 -5.64 -5.98
N TYR A 531 18.20 -4.35 -6.08
CA TYR A 531 18.30 -3.59 -7.31
C TYR A 531 19.25 -2.42 -7.12
N GLY A 532 19.89 -2.00 -8.20
CA GLY A 532 20.86 -0.92 -8.19
C GLY A 532 20.76 -0.06 -9.44
N ILE A 533 20.92 1.25 -9.27
CA ILE A 533 21.20 2.18 -10.37
C ILE A 533 22.71 2.34 -10.46
N ASN A 534 23.27 2.24 -11.65
CA ASN A 534 24.69 2.52 -11.85
C ASN A 534 25.02 4.01 -11.56
N PRO A 535 26.30 4.34 -11.23
CA PRO A 535 26.67 5.69 -10.81
C PRO A 535 26.34 6.82 -11.81
N ASP A 536 26.25 6.51 -13.10
CA ASP A 536 25.93 7.48 -14.16
C ASP A 536 24.43 7.57 -14.48
N HIS A 537 23.58 6.85 -13.74
CA HIS A 537 22.12 6.81 -13.90
C HIS A 537 21.62 6.27 -15.25
N THR A 538 22.45 5.60 -16.03
CA THR A 538 22.09 5.13 -17.38
C THR A 538 21.31 3.80 -17.40
N ALA A 539 21.35 3.01 -16.34
CA ALA A 539 20.67 1.71 -16.29
C ALA A 539 20.35 1.22 -14.87
N VAL A 540 19.28 0.41 -14.79
CA VAL A 540 18.87 -0.32 -13.58
C VAL A 540 19.31 -1.78 -13.70
N TYR A 541 19.83 -2.32 -12.60
CA TYR A 541 20.34 -3.67 -12.49
C TYR A 541 19.68 -4.43 -11.34
N GLU A 542 19.60 -5.74 -11.49
CA GLU A 542 19.19 -6.71 -10.48
C GLU A 542 20.37 -7.61 -10.13
N TRP A 543 20.63 -7.85 -8.85
CA TRP A 543 21.68 -8.76 -8.43
C TRP A 543 21.30 -10.21 -8.76
N ALA A 544 22.24 -10.97 -9.30
CA ALA A 544 22.01 -12.35 -9.76
C ALA A 544 21.82 -13.38 -8.63
N GLY A 545 21.66 -12.94 -7.37
CA GLY A 545 21.47 -13.81 -6.20
C GLY A 545 22.73 -14.49 -5.68
N LYS A 546 23.85 -14.43 -6.41
CA LYS A 546 25.13 -15.05 -6.02
C LYS A 546 26.34 -14.27 -6.50
N GLY A 547 27.39 -14.26 -5.67
CA GLY A 547 28.65 -13.59 -5.96
C GLY A 547 28.45 -12.10 -6.24
N SER A 548 29.24 -11.55 -7.19
CA SER A 548 29.19 -10.14 -7.58
C SER A 548 28.53 -9.88 -8.94
N GLY A 549 27.70 -10.80 -9.43
CA GLY A 549 27.04 -10.70 -10.74
C GLY A 549 25.76 -9.87 -10.69
N TRP A 550 25.55 -9.01 -11.68
CA TRP A 550 24.36 -8.16 -11.83
C TRP A 550 23.84 -8.22 -13.25
N ASN A 551 22.53 -8.34 -13.40
CA ASN A 551 21.83 -8.39 -14.69
C ASN A 551 21.20 -7.02 -14.95
N ARG A 552 21.37 -6.48 -16.15
CA ARG A 552 20.68 -5.25 -16.56
C ARG A 552 19.20 -5.56 -16.78
N ILE A 553 18.32 -4.76 -16.16
CA ILE A 553 16.87 -4.94 -16.23
C ILE A 553 16.12 -3.70 -16.73
N GLY A 554 16.78 -2.56 -16.89
CA GLY A 554 16.13 -1.35 -17.39
C GLY A 554 17.09 -0.25 -17.82
N GLY A 555 16.52 0.76 -18.48
CA GLY A 555 17.20 1.99 -18.91
C GLY A 555 17.40 3.02 -17.79
N PRO A 556 17.62 4.30 -18.15
CA PRO A 556 17.91 5.36 -17.20
C PRO A 556 16.83 5.58 -16.14
N ALA A 557 17.25 5.77 -14.89
CA ALA A 557 16.35 5.99 -13.76
C ALA A 557 16.90 7.03 -12.77
N LYS A 558 16.01 7.88 -12.24
CA LYS A 558 16.36 8.85 -11.20
C LYS A 558 16.46 8.21 -9.83
N ASN A 559 15.38 7.52 -9.44
CA ASN A 559 15.27 6.81 -8.18
C ASN A 559 14.61 5.45 -8.41
N ILE A 560 14.95 4.48 -7.56
CA ILE A 560 14.29 3.17 -7.49
C ILE A 560 13.68 2.93 -6.11
N TYR A 561 12.58 2.20 -6.07
CA TYR A 561 11.83 1.82 -4.88
C TYR A 561 11.44 0.34 -5.00
N ALA A 562 11.68 -0.45 -3.96
CA ALA A 562 11.39 -1.88 -3.98
C ALA A 562 10.73 -2.29 -2.65
N GLY A 563 9.80 -3.26 -2.75
CA GLY A 563 9.10 -3.88 -1.63
C GLY A 563 8.43 -5.18 -2.10
N GLY A 564 7.48 -5.73 -1.35
CA GLY A 564 6.73 -6.91 -1.80
C GLY A 564 5.82 -6.62 -3.00
N ALA A 565 5.31 -5.40 -3.12
CA ALA A 565 4.48 -5.00 -4.27
C ALA A 565 5.23 -4.94 -5.61
N GLY A 566 6.58 -5.03 -5.59
CA GLY A 566 7.42 -5.05 -6.78
C GLY A 566 8.54 -4.00 -6.78
N LEU A 567 9.16 -3.83 -7.94
CA LEU A 567 10.17 -2.81 -8.21
C LEU A 567 9.56 -1.67 -9.03
N PHE A 568 9.88 -0.45 -8.62
CA PHE A 568 9.45 0.77 -9.28
C PHE A 568 10.63 1.71 -9.50
N ALA A 569 10.57 2.50 -10.57
CA ALA A 569 11.59 3.48 -10.92
C ALA A 569 10.96 4.79 -11.38
N THR A 570 11.55 5.93 -11.03
CA THR A 570 11.11 7.23 -11.56
C THR A 570 11.96 7.63 -12.75
N ASN A 571 11.29 8.06 -13.83
CA ASN A 571 11.94 8.57 -15.03
C ASN A 571 12.82 9.82 -14.70
N PRO A 572 14.06 9.92 -15.21
CA PRO A 572 14.96 11.07 -14.98
C PRO A 572 14.40 12.43 -15.40
N ASP A 573 13.70 12.47 -16.53
CA ASP A 573 13.23 13.70 -17.15
C ASP A 573 11.85 14.09 -16.62
N THR A 574 10.93 13.12 -16.59
CA THR A 574 9.53 13.37 -16.25
C THR A 574 9.20 13.11 -14.78
N GLY A 575 10.04 12.39 -14.04
CA GLY A 575 9.76 12.00 -12.65
C GLY A 575 8.61 11.01 -12.51
N ASN A 576 7.96 10.60 -13.61
CA ASN A 576 6.85 9.64 -13.61
C ASN A 576 7.31 8.29 -13.08
N ILE A 577 6.44 7.65 -12.32
CA ILE A 577 6.70 6.36 -11.68
C ILE A 577 6.34 5.21 -12.61
N HIS A 578 7.27 4.27 -12.76
CA HIS A 578 7.15 3.10 -13.61
C HIS A 578 7.29 1.83 -12.77
N GLN A 579 6.52 0.79 -13.10
CA GLN A 579 6.63 -0.55 -12.53
C GLN A 579 7.47 -1.45 -13.43
N TYR A 580 8.35 -2.24 -12.84
CA TYR A 580 9.06 -3.31 -13.53
C TYR A 580 8.15 -4.53 -13.70
N ASN A 581 8.03 -5.05 -14.92
CA ASN A 581 7.15 -6.18 -15.25
C ASN A 581 7.84 -7.54 -15.12
N ASN A 582 8.91 -7.64 -14.32
CA ASN A 582 9.71 -8.86 -14.13
C ASN A 582 10.36 -9.43 -15.41
N THR A 583 10.44 -8.64 -16.48
CA THR A 583 11.12 -8.99 -17.73
C THR A 583 12.10 -7.88 -18.07
N PRO A 584 13.37 -8.18 -18.40
CA PRO A 584 14.37 -7.15 -18.71
C PRO A 584 13.85 -6.14 -19.74
N ASP A 585 14.07 -4.85 -19.45
CA ASP A 585 13.61 -3.69 -20.22
C ASP A 585 12.07 -3.53 -20.34
N ALA A 586 11.27 -4.39 -19.73
CA ALA A 586 9.82 -4.24 -19.68
C ALA A 586 9.37 -3.41 -18.45
N TRP A 587 9.03 -2.15 -18.70
CA TRP A 587 8.56 -1.21 -17.68
C TRP A 587 7.25 -0.54 -18.11
N THR A 588 6.30 -0.45 -17.18
CA THR A 588 5.00 0.20 -17.41
C THR A 588 4.95 1.51 -16.66
N GLU A 589 4.66 2.63 -17.33
CA GLU A 589 4.33 3.87 -16.61
C GLU A 589 3.01 3.68 -15.86
N ILE A 590 3.04 3.84 -14.54
CA ILE A 590 1.87 3.64 -13.67
C ILE A 590 1.43 4.92 -12.99
N GLY A 591 2.15 6.04 -13.10
CA GLY A 591 1.72 7.27 -12.44
C GLY A 591 2.61 8.48 -12.70
N GLY A 592 2.12 9.64 -12.27
CA GLY A 592 2.84 10.90 -12.34
C GLY A 592 3.97 11.02 -11.31
N PRO A 593 4.63 12.20 -11.26
CA PRO A 593 5.72 12.46 -10.33
C PRO A 593 5.27 12.51 -8.87
N GLY A 594 6.14 12.05 -7.98
CA GLY A 594 5.99 12.19 -6.52
C GLY A 594 7.26 12.73 -5.89
N ALA A 595 7.14 13.37 -4.72
CA ALA A 595 8.29 13.76 -3.91
C ALA A 595 9.06 12.53 -3.39
N THR A 596 8.33 11.49 -3.02
CA THR A 596 8.87 10.18 -2.65
C THR A 596 7.80 9.12 -2.84
N PHE A 597 8.24 7.88 -2.97
CA PHE A 597 7.37 6.70 -2.96
C PHE A 597 7.77 5.76 -1.83
N THR A 598 6.84 4.97 -1.33
CA THR A 598 7.11 3.88 -0.39
C THR A 598 6.33 2.65 -0.81
N VAL A 599 6.93 1.48 -0.62
CA VAL A 599 6.40 0.20 -1.09
C VAL A 599 6.24 -0.71 0.13
N SER A 600 5.06 -1.27 0.33
CA SER A 600 4.78 -2.29 1.35
C SER A 600 4.90 -3.69 0.75
N ASP A 601 4.40 -4.71 1.44
CA ASP A 601 4.36 -6.07 0.92
C ASP A 601 3.36 -6.22 -0.26
N THR A 602 2.34 -5.36 -0.32
CA THR A 602 1.19 -5.50 -1.25
C THR A 602 0.93 -4.23 -2.06
N GLN A 603 1.44 -3.07 -1.62
CA GLN A 603 0.98 -1.78 -2.12
C GLN A 603 2.11 -0.78 -2.39
N LEU A 604 1.82 0.18 -3.29
CA LEU A 604 2.66 1.32 -3.60
C LEU A 604 1.93 2.59 -3.19
N TYR A 605 2.63 3.45 -2.46
CA TYR A 605 2.15 4.77 -2.07
C TYR A 605 3.09 5.84 -2.61
N GLY A 606 2.51 6.97 -3.01
CA GLY A 606 3.22 8.14 -3.49
C GLY A 606 2.85 9.37 -2.68
N LEU A 607 3.84 10.19 -2.33
CA LEU A 607 3.63 11.51 -1.75
C LEU A 607 3.74 12.54 -2.86
N SER A 608 2.77 13.44 -2.97
CA SER A 608 2.79 14.51 -3.97
C SER A 608 4.05 15.37 -3.88
N PRO A 609 4.47 16.02 -4.98
CA PRO A 609 5.65 16.89 -5.00
C PRO A 609 5.67 18.00 -3.93
N ASP A 610 4.51 18.50 -3.47
CA ASP A 610 4.40 19.49 -2.38
C ASP A 610 4.54 18.89 -0.97
N LEU A 611 4.70 17.58 -0.84
CA LEU A 611 4.73 16.83 0.42
C LEU A 611 3.40 16.82 1.19
N THR A 612 2.28 17.16 0.56
CA THR A 612 1.02 17.37 1.31
C THR A 612 -0.02 16.28 1.16
N THR A 613 -0.01 15.55 0.05
CA THR A 613 -1.05 14.56 -0.29
C THR A 613 -0.41 13.20 -0.55
N ALA A 614 -0.86 12.19 0.18
CA ALA A 614 -0.53 10.82 -0.14
C ALA A 614 -1.56 10.22 -1.12
N TYR A 615 -1.06 9.34 -1.98
CA TYR A 615 -1.82 8.57 -2.95
C TYR A 615 -1.47 7.10 -2.79
N ARG A 616 -2.42 6.23 -3.10
CA ARG A 616 -2.25 4.78 -3.20
C ARG A 616 -2.49 4.35 -4.63
N TRP A 617 -1.56 3.60 -5.20
CA TRP A 617 -1.77 3.03 -6.53
C TRP A 617 -2.82 1.92 -6.47
N ASN A 618 -3.67 1.78 -7.48
CA ASN A 618 -4.76 0.79 -7.43
C ASN A 618 -4.33 -0.62 -7.86
N GLY A 619 -3.04 -0.86 -8.12
CA GLY A 619 -2.49 -2.17 -8.47
C GLY A 619 -2.56 -2.53 -9.96
N THR A 620 -3.29 -1.75 -10.76
CA THR A 620 -3.36 -1.92 -12.22
C THR A 620 -3.45 -0.58 -12.93
N GLY A 621 -2.84 -0.49 -14.11
CA GLY A 621 -2.86 0.71 -14.94
C GLY A 621 -2.27 1.94 -14.25
N SER A 622 -2.76 3.12 -14.63
CA SER A 622 -2.27 4.40 -14.10
C SER A 622 -3.19 5.04 -13.05
N ASP A 623 -4.06 4.25 -12.43
CA ASP A 623 -5.09 4.77 -11.52
C ASP A 623 -4.57 4.84 -10.08
N TRP A 624 -4.74 6.00 -9.45
CA TRP A 624 -4.33 6.26 -8.07
C TRP A 624 -5.52 6.75 -7.24
N THR A 625 -5.72 6.12 -6.08
CA THR A 625 -6.64 6.60 -5.06
C THR A 625 -5.96 7.68 -4.23
N ARG A 626 -6.52 8.88 -4.25
CA ARG A 626 -6.11 9.97 -3.36
C ARG A 626 -6.46 9.63 -1.91
N LEU A 627 -5.46 9.58 -1.04
CA LEU A 627 -5.65 9.31 0.40
C LEU A 627 -5.73 10.59 1.24
N GLY A 628 -5.39 11.75 0.66
CA GLY A 628 -5.22 13.00 1.40
C GLY A 628 -3.91 13.02 2.19
N GLY A 629 -3.74 14.00 3.06
CA GLY A 629 -2.60 14.05 3.98
C GLY A 629 -2.85 14.95 5.17
N ALA A 630 -1.96 14.87 6.15
CA ALA A 630 -1.99 15.60 7.42
C ALA A 630 -2.13 17.13 7.29
N ALA A 631 -1.64 17.71 6.19
CA ALA A 631 -1.44 19.15 6.05
C ALA A 631 -2.02 19.76 4.76
N ASP A 632 -2.74 18.99 3.94
CA ASP A 632 -3.02 19.35 2.56
C ASP A 632 -3.65 20.73 2.35
N ILE A 633 -4.65 21.11 3.14
CA ILE A 633 -5.36 22.37 2.93
C ILE A 633 -4.74 23.52 3.74
N ALA A 634 -4.26 23.25 4.95
CA ALA A 634 -3.69 24.28 5.83
C ALA A 634 -2.32 24.76 5.36
N GLN A 635 -1.49 23.85 4.82
CA GLN A 635 -0.19 24.19 4.26
C GLN A 635 -0.35 24.89 2.92
N GLN A 636 -1.24 24.41 2.05
CA GLN A 636 -1.53 25.06 0.77
C GLN A 636 -2.01 26.50 0.98
N ALA A 637 -2.89 26.76 1.97
CA ALA A 637 -3.35 28.11 2.29
C ALA A 637 -2.23 29.03 2.85
N GLN A 638 -1.23 28.48 3.52
CA GLN A 638 -0.06 29.25 3.98
C GLN A 638 0.90 29.55 2.84
N ASP A 639 1.10 28.58 1.94
CA ASP A 639 2.01 28.69 0.79
C ASP A 639 1.48 29.71 -0.21
N GLU A 640 0.17 29.69 -0.46
CA GLU A 640 -0.50 30.70 -1.28
C GLU A 640 -0.42 32.10 -0.65
N LYS A 641 -0.44 32.23 0.68
CA LYS A 641 -0.20 33.52 1.36
C LYS A 641 1.24 34.01 1.20
N LEU A 642 2.22 33.12 1.35
CA LEU A 642 3.62 33.45 1.19
C LEU A 642 3.92 33.84 -0.26
N LEU A 643 3.36 33.12 -1.24
CA LEU A 643 3.42 33.49 -2.65
C LEU A 643 2.79 34.86 -2.89
N ALA A 644 1.57 35.11 -2.40
CA ALA A 644 0.92 36.41 -2.57
C ALA A 644 1.75 37.57 -1.99
N ALA A 645 2.46 37.34 -0.88
CA ALA A 645 3.26 38.35 -0.21
C ALA A 645 4.65 38.57 -0.85
N ASN A 646 5.20 37.57 -1.54
CA ASN A 646 6.56 37.59 -2.08
C ASN A 646 6.61 37.51 -3.61
N CYS A 647 5.46 37.68 -4.27
CA CYS A 647 5.37 37.71 -5.72
C CYS A 647 5.86 39.05 -6.30
N GLU A 648 6.52 39.00 -7.45
CA GLU A 648 6.92 40.18 -8.19
C GLU A 648 5.71 41.01 -8.63
N THR A 649 5.87 42.33 -8.65
CA THR A 649 4.76 43.26 -8.93
C THR A 649 4.22 43.06 -10.35
N GLY A 650 2.95 42.68 -10.47
CA GLY A 650 2.27 42.46 -11.75
C GLY A 650 2.17 40.99 -12.19
N ARG A 651 2.70 40.04 -11.41
CA ARG A 651 2.56 38.59 -11.63
C ARG A 651 1.52 38.00 -10.66
N ASP A 652 0.80 36.96 -11.09
CA ASP A 652 -0.16 36.24 -10.22
C ASP A 652 0.43 34.88 -9.83
N CYS A 653 1.43 34.92 -8.95
CA CYS A 653 2.16 33.72 -8.52
C CYS A 653 1.26 32.67 -7.86
N VAL A 654 0.14 33.08 -7.23
CA VAL A 654 -0.80 32.13 -6.61
C VAL A 654 -1.56 31.36 -7.68
N GLN A 655 -2.04 32.06 -8.71
CA GLN A 655 -2.76 31.41 -9.80
C GLN A 655 -1.82 30.55 -10.66
N GLU A 656 -0.61 31.03 -10.95
CA GLU A 656 0.41 30.25 -11.66
C GLU A 656 0.80 28.98 -10.88
N TYR A 657 0.95 29.08 -9.55
CA TYR A 657 1.22 27.93 -8.69
C TYR A 657 0.09 26.89 -8.74
N ARG A 658 -1.17 27.35 -8.70
CA ARG A 658 -2.35 26.48 -8.80
C ARG A 658 -2.48 25.81 -10.17
N ASP A 659 -2.24 26.55 -11.25
CA ASP A 659 -2.35 26.03 -12.61
C ASP A 659 -1.20 25.07 -12.94
N ALA A 660 0.01 25.36 -12.46
CA ALA A 660 1.15 24.44 -12.54
C ALA A 660 0.87 23.15 -11.76
N LYS A 661 0.38 23.26 -10.50
CA LYS A 661 -0.01 22.10 -9.68
C LYS A 661 -1.07 21.25 -10.37
N ARG A 662 -2.13 21.87 -10.92
CA ARG A 662 -3.19 21.15 -11.65
C ARG A 662 -2.66 20.40 -12.89
N LEU A 663 -1.75 21.02 -13.65
CA LEU A 663 -1.18 20.37 -14.83
C LEU A 663 -0.25 19.21 -14.45
N LEU A 664 0.53 19.36 -13.37
CA LEU A 664 1.41 18.30 -12.86
C LEU A 664 0.65 17.12 -12.22
N GLU A 665 -0.56 17.37 -11.72
CA GLU A 665 -1.48 16.34 -11.22
C GLU A 665 -2.23 15.60 -12.34
N THR A 666 -2.16 16.09 -13.58
CA THR A 666 -2.80 15.44 -14.74
C THR A 666 -1.89 14.35 -15.30
N SER A 667 -2.31 13.08 -15.23
CA SER A 667 -1.52 11.98 -15.81
C SER A 667 -1.49 12.05 -17.34
N LEU A 668 -0.41 11.57 -17.96
CA LEU A 668 -0.32 11.48 -19.43
C LEU A 668 -1.45 10.62 -20.00
N THR A 669 -1.85 9.56 -19.28
CA THR A 669 -2.99 8.73 -19.62
C THR A 669 -4.30 9.52 -19.64
N ASP A 670 -4.61 10.29 -18.60
CA ASP A 670 -5.84 11.09 -18.55
C ASP A 670 -5.86 12.14 -19.64
N TRP A 671 -4.71 12.78 -19.88
CA TRP A 671 -4.55 13.70 -21.00
C TRP A 671 -4.78 13.02 -22.36
N LEU A 672 -4.27 11.80 -22.56
CA LEU A 672 -4.48 11.01 -23.77
C LEU A 672 -5.97 10.66 -23.93
N LYS A 673 -6.66 10.22 -22.86
CA LYS A 673 -8.11 9.93 -22.88
C LYS A 673 -8.92 11.16 -23.30
N ASP A 674 -8.65 12.31 -22.67
CA ASP A 674 -9.33 13.58 -22.94
C ASP A 674 -9.08 14.11 -24.36
N ASN A 675 -7.95 13.76 -24.96
CA ASN A 675 -7.60 14.15 -26.32
C ASN A 675 -7.92 13.08 -27.37
N GLY A 676 -8.79 12.12 -27.03
CA GLY A 676 -9.31 11.12 -27.96
C GLY A 676 -8.36 9.96 -28.24
N GLY A 677 -7.33 9.79 -27.41
CA GLY A 677 -6.37 8.68 -27.40
C GLY A 677 -6.87 7.43 -26.69
N GLN A 678 -8.06 7.45 -26.06
CA GLN A 678 -8.65 6.26 -25.41
C GLN A 678 -8.64 5.04 -26.33
N ILE A 679 -9.02 5.20 -27.60
CA ILE A 679 -9.04 4.09 -28.57
C ILE A 679 -7.64 3.54 -28.86
N LEU A 680 -6.59 4.37 -28.73
CA LEU A 680 -5.20 3.97 -28.90
C LEU A 680 -4.71 3.23 -27.65
N ILE A 681 -5.02 3.77 -26.47
CA ILE A 681 -4.71 3.14 -25.18
C ILE A 681 -5.38 1.77 -25.09
N ASP A 682 -6.66 1.65 -25.45
CA ASP A 682 -7.41 0.38 -25.42
C ASP A 682 -6.87 -0.65 -26.43
N THR A 683 -6.17 -0.19 -27.47
CA THR A 683 -5.68 -1.07 -28.56
C THR A 683 -4.20 -1.43 -28.39
N PHE A 684 -3.38 -0.52 -27.88
CA PHE A 684 -1.92 -0.63 -27.88
C PHE A 684 -1.30 -0.44 -26.47
N GLY A 685 -2.06 0.05 -25.49
CA GLY A 685 -1.49 0.54 -24.23
C GLY A 685 -0.85 1.92 -24.37
N VAL A 686 -0.50 2.56 -23.24
CA VAL A 686 -0.04 3.96 -23.20
C VAL A 686 1.34 4.14 -23.87
N THR A 687 2.30 3.27 -23.60
CA THR A 687 3.67 3.34 -24.17
C THR A 687 3.67 3.20 -25.68
N ALA A 688 3.09 2.11 -26.21
CA ALA A 688 3.00 1.91 -27.66
C ALA A 688 2.10 2.95 -28.36
N THR A 689 1.13 3.53 -27.64
CA THR A 689 0.37 4.69 -28.14
C THR A 689 1.27 5.89 -28.35
N LEU A 690 2.22 6.17 -27.46
CA LEU A 690 3.13 7.30 -27.59
C LEU A 690 4.12 7.10 -28.74
N GLU A 691 4.72 5.91 -28.86
CA GLU A 691 5.60 5.55 -29.97
C GLU A 691 4.86 5.66 -31.31
N CYS A 692 3.66 5.08 -31.41
CA CYS A 692 2.78 5.18 -32.59
C CYS A 692 2.44 6.64 -32.97
N VAL A 693 2.32 7.53 -31.98
CA VAL A 693 1.91 8.92 -32.19
C VAL A 693 3.09 9.81 -32.58
N GLU A 694 4.30 9.51 -32.10
CA GLU A 694 5.53 10.27 -32.38
C GLU A 694 6.01 10.13 -33.83
N ASP A 695 5.88 8.95 -34.43
CA ASP A 695 6.35 8.69 -35.80
C ASP A 695 5.41 9.23 -36.88
N HIS A 696 4.25 9.78 -36.49
CA HIS A 696 3.22 10.36 -37.38
C HIS A 696 2.70 9.41 -38.50
N ASP A 697 2.96 8.11 -38.43
CA ASP A 697 2.62 7.13 -39.46
C ASP A 697 1.70 6.01 -38.94
N LEU A 698 0.57 5.82 -39.63
CA LEU A 698 -0.35 4.70 -39.37
C LEU A 698 0.29 3.34 -39.66
N SER A 699 1.25 3.28 -40.57
CA SER A 699 1.90 2.03 -40.98
C SER A 699 2.83 1.52 -39.87
N SER A 700 3.61 2.41 -39.24
CA SER A 700 4.39 2.13 -38.03
C SER A 700 3.51 1.69 -36.85
N CYS A 701 2.33 2.31 -36.65
CA CYS A 701 1.37 1.85 -35.64
C CYS A 701 0.83 0.42 -35.87
N LEU A 702 0.81 -0.05 -37.12
CA LEU A 702 0.41 -1.40 -37.50
C LEU A 702 1.59 -2.40 -37.40
N GLU A 703 2.83 -1.94 -37.58
CA GLU A 703 4.04 -2.75 -37.39
C GLU A 703 4.32 -3.02 -35.90
N VAL A 704 4.12 -2.04 -35.00
CA VAL A 704 4.18 -2.25 -33.54
C VAL A 704 3.17 -3.31 -33.07
N ALA A 705 2.03 -3.42 -33.74
CA ALA A 705 1.02 -4.46 -33.47
C ALA A 705 1.46 -5.87 -33.92
N ALA A 706 2.33 -5.95 -34.94
CA ALA A 706 2.89 -7.19 -35.44
C ALA A 706 4.03 -7.72 -34.54
N ASP A 707 4.85 -6.83 -33.97
CA ASP A 707 5.87 -7.19 -32.96
C ASP A 707 5.26 -7.45 -31.56
N ALA A 708 4.09 -6.86 -31.27
CA ALA A 708 3.29 -7.14 -30.06
C ALA A 708 2.30 -8.32 -30.21
N GLY A 709 2.32 -9.06 -31.32
CA GLY A 709 1.54 -10.31 -31.48
C GLY A 709 0.02 -10.17 -31.63
N THR A 710 -0.51 -9.02 -32.10
CA THR A 710 -1.96 -8.82 -32.25
C THR A 710 -2.43 -8.96 -33.71
N THR A 711 -3.10 -10.07 -34.03
CA THR A 711 -3.59 -10.41 -35.38
C THR A 711 -4.88 -9.66 -35.72
N LEU A 712 -4.78 -8.47 -36.34
CA LEU A 712 -5.92 -7.66 -36.78
C LEU A 712 -6.29 -7.90 -38.26
N LEU A 713 -6.78 -9.07 -38.64
CA LEU A 713 -7.33 -9.31 -40.00
C LEU A 713 -8.67 -10.05 -39.99
N GLY A 714 -9.76 -9.26 -39.97
CA GLY A 714 -11.13 -9.69 -40.25
C GLY A 714 -11.97 -8.51 -40.77
N ILE A 715 -13.00 -8.79 -41.58
CA ILE A 715 -13.75 -7.85 -42.46
C ILE A 715 -14.46 -6.67 -41.73
N GLY A 716 -14.43 -6.62 -40.39
CA GLY A 716 -14.80 -5.45 -39.57
C GLY A 716 -13.73 -4.35 -39.43
N ALA A 717 -12.50 -4.58 -39.90
CA ALA A 717 -11.32 -3.74 -39.64
C ALA A 717 -11.35 -2.31 -40.25
N VAL A 718 -12.06 -2.09 -41.36
CA VAL A 718 -12.01 -0.81 -42.11
C VAL A 718 -12.62 0.37 -41.33
N LYS A 719 -13.64 0.13 -40.48
CA LYS A 719 -14.23 1.19 -39.65
C LYS A 719 -13.40 1.49 -38.39
N LYS A 720 -12.68 0.50 -37.85
CA LYS A 720 -11.84 0.64 -36.64
C LYS A 720 -10.52 1.34 -36.99
N SER A 721 -9.91 1.02 -38.13
CA SER A 721 -8.68 1.68 -38.63
C SER A 721 -8.88 3.18 -38.90
N TYR A 722 -10.04 3.59 -39.43
CA TYR A 722 -10.37 5.01 -39.61
C TYR A 722 -10.47 5.79 -38.29
N LYS A 723 -11.04 5.17 -37.24
CA LYS A 723 -11.13 5.79 -35.91
C LYS A 723 -9.77 5.89 -35.23
N ILE A 724 -8.96 4.82 -35.32
CA ILE A 724 -7.56 4.80 -34.86
C ILE A 724 -6.76 5.91 -35.54
N GLY A 725 -6.81 6.01 -36.87
CA GLY A 725 -6.08 7.05 -37.60
C GLY A 725 -6.47 8.48 -37.25
N ARG A 726 -7.76 8.72 -36.98
CA ARG A 726 -8.23 10.03 -36.53
C ARG A 726 -7.74 10.35 -35.11
N SER A 727 -7.70 9.35 -34.23
CA SER A 727 -7.16 9.47 -32.87
C SER A 727 -5.65 9.74 -32.91
N VAL A 728 -4.87 8.99 -33.70
CA VAL A 728 -3.42 9.23 -33.88
C VAL A 728 -3.15 10.67 -34.30
N LYS A 729 -3.81 11.15 -35.36
CA LYS A 729 -3.63 12.52 -35.84
C LYS A 729 -3.97 13.57 -34.77
N ARG A 730 -5.05 13.35 -34.00
CA ARG A 730 -5.50 14.29 -32.97
C ARG A 730 -4.51 14.37 -31.80
N VAL A 731 -4.04 13.22 -31.32
CA VAL A 731 -3.09 13.14 -30.21
C VAL A 731 -1.72 13.67 -30.66
N ALA A 732 -1.23 13.28 -31.83
CA ALA A 732 0.07 13.70 -32.35
C ALA A 732 0.18 15.22 -32.52
N THR A 733 -0.92 15.88 -32.87
CA THR A 733 -0.94 17.33 -33.04
C THR A 733 -0.81 18.07 -31.69
N LYS A 734 -1.30 17.49 -30.59
CA LYS A 734 -1.39 18.17 -29.29
C LYS A 734 -0.35 17.70 -28.26
N LEU A 735 0.26 16.53 -28.47
CA LEU A 735 1.20 15.93 -27.53
C LEU A 735 2.48 16.77 -27.33
N PRO A 736 3.09 17.36 -28.38
CA PRO A 736 4.25 18.25 -28.19
C PRO A 736 3.91 19.48 -27.35
N GLU A 737 2.73 20.08 -27.56
CA GLU A 737 2.25 21.21 -26.77
C GLU A 737 2.03 20.83 -25.30
N PHE A 738 1.47 19.65 -25.04
CA PHE A 738 1.30 19.15 -23.68
C PHE A 738 2.64 18.93 -22.98
N ARG A 739 3.60 18.24 -23.62
CA ARG A 739 4.94 17.99 -23.04
C ARG A 739 5.66 19.28 -22.70
N GLU A 740 5.62 20.25 -23.61
CA GLU A 740 6.23 21.56 -23.39
C GLU A 740 5.54 22.31 -22.24
N LYS A 741 4.21 22.30 -22.17
CA LYS A 741 3.47 22.92 -21.05
C LYS A 741 3.73 22.23 -19.72
N THR A 742 3.84 20.90 -19.68
CA THR A 742 4.13 20.14 -18.45
C THR A 742 5.54 20.43 -17.95
N LYS A 743 6.52 20.54 -18.85
CA LYS A 743 7.87 20.98 -18.52
C LYS A 743 7.88 22.40 -17.95
N GLN A 744 7.22 23.35 -18.63
CA GLN A 744 7.08 24.73 -18.16
C GLN A 744 6.36 24.83 -16.81
N ALA A 745 5.32 24.02 -16.59
CA ALA A 745 4.62 23.94 -15.32
C ALA A 745 5.52 23.42 -14.19
N ARG A 746 6.35 22.40 -14.45
CA ARG A 746 7.36 21.94 -13.49
C ARG A 746 8.34 23.04 -13.11
N ASP A 747 8.94 23.69 -14.11
CA ASP A 747 9.90 24.77 -13.89
C ASP A 747 9.27 25.92 -13.10
N THR A 748 8.02 26.27 -13.43
CA THR A 748 7.23 27.29 -12.72
C THR A 748 6.93 26.89 -11.29
N TYR A 749 6.50 25.65 -11.07
CA TYR A 749 6.19 25.12 -9.75
C TYR A 749 7.43 25.09 -8.86
N ASP A 750 8.56 24.59 -9.35
CA ASP A 750 9.83 24.52 -8.62
C ASP A 750 10.35 25.92 -8.26
N LEU A 751 10.25 26.87 -9.18
CA LEU A 751 10.60 28.27 -8.94
C LEU A 751 9.76 28.89 -7.82
N LEU A 752 8.43 28.74 -7.90
CA LEU A 752 7.51 29.31 -6.93
C LEU A 752 7.64 28.62 -5.56
N ARG A 753 7.96 27.32 -5.53
CA ARG A 753 8.27 26.60 -4.30
C ARG A 753 9.53 27.14 -3.64
N LYS A 754 10.57 27.42 -4.43
CA LYS A 754 11.80 28.06 -3.95
C LYS A 754 11.50 29.44 -3.34
N THR A 755 10.64 30.25 -3.96
CA THR A 755 10.18 31.53 -3.39
C THR A 755 9.49 31.34 -2.03
N ILE A 756 8.61 30.33 -1.90
CA ILE A 756 7.96 30.00 -0.62
C ILE A 756 9.00 29.64 0.44
N ASP A 757 9.95 28.77 0.11
CA ASP A 757 10.94 28.29 1.06
C ASP A 757 11.93 29.39 1.48
N GLU A 758 12.31 30.27 0.56
CA GLU A 758 13.08 31.49 0.86
C GLU A 758 12.27 32.46 1.73
N ALA A 759 10.99 32.65 1.46
CA ALA A 759 10.10 33.49 2.28
C ALA A 759 9.90 32.93 3.70
N ARG A 760 9.81 31.60 3.84
CA ARG A 760 9.77 30.93 5.16
C ARG A 760 11.08 31.15 5.90
N LYS A 761 12.21 30.87 5.25
CA LYS A 761 13.54 31.12 5.82
C LYS A 761 13.70 32.58 6.23
N LEU A 762 13.24 33.54 5.41
CA LEU A 762 13.27 34.96 5.73
C LEU A 762 12.35 35.33 6.89
N ASN A 763 11.16 34.74 7.01
CA ASN A 763 10.29 34.94 8.17
C ASN A 763 10.89 34.37 9.46
N ASP A 764 11.52 33.19 9.38
CA ASP A 764 12.22 32.58 10.50
C ASP A 764 13.46 33.43 10.90
N THR A 765 14.19 33.93 9.90
CA THR A 765 15.37 34.79 10.12
C THR A 765 14.99 36.22 10.53
N GLN A 766 13.85 36.78 10.13
CA GLN A 766 13.32 38.07 10.61
C GLN A 766 12.72 37.95 12.02
N GLY A 767 12.27 36.75 12.41
CA GLY A 767 12.01 36.39 13.80
C GLY A 767 13.25 36.48 14.69
N GLU A 768 14.46 36.26 14.12
CA GLU A 768 15.72 36.29 14.85
C GLU A 768 16.62 37.53 14.59
N ARG A 769 16.42 38.28 13.48
CA ARG A 769 17.37 39.32 13.00
C ARG A 769 16.73 40.65 12.60
N GLY A 770 15.66 41.06 13.29
CA GLY A 770 15.01 42.36 13.10
C GLY A 770 15.56 43.53 13.94
N GLN A 771 16.86 43.64 14.22
CA GLN A 771 17.48 44.90 14.69
C GLN A 771 18.25 45.53 13.52
N ASP A 772 17.74 46.59 12.88
CA ASP A 772 18.45 47.88 12.70
C ASP A 772 17.54 48.95 12.06
N LYS A 773 17.85 50.21 12.38
CA LYS A 773 17.09 51.45 12.26
C LYS A 773 17.45 52.19 10.96
N THR A 774 16.46 52.78 10.29
CA THR A 774 16.56 54.16 9.75
C THR A 774 15.21 54.68 9.19
N LYS A 775 14.39 55.26 10.09
CA LYS A 775 13.42 56.41 10.00
C LYS A 775 12.39 56.54 8.83
N PRO A 776 11.28 57.31 9.03
CA PRO A 776 10.51 57.63 10.26
C PRO A 776 8.95 57.53 10.11
N GLN A 777 8.22 57.50 11.24
CA GLN A 777 6.74 57.43 11.44
C GLN A 777 6.11 56.05 11.13
N ASP A 778 5.27 55.43 11.97
CA ASP A 778 4.42 55.84 13.09
C ASP A 778 4.08 54.58 13.93
N ASP A 779 3.99 54.71 15.25
CA ASP A 779 3.35 53.78 16.22
C ASP A 779 3.78 52.30 16.41
N SER A 780 4.86 51.78 15.81
CA SER A 780 5.26 50.36 16.00
C SER A 780 6.29 50.05 17.10
N GLU A 781 6.84 51.06 17.81
CA GLU A 781 7.83 50.87 18.90
C GLU A 781 7.23 50.48 20.27
N ARG A 782 6.15 49.68 20.31
CA ARG A 782 5.56 49.17 21.58
C ARG A 782 5.75 47.67 21.85
N LEU A 783 6.33 46.89 20.93
CA LEU A 783 6.22 45.42 20.96
C LEU A 783 7.57 44.68 21.06
N ARG A 784 8.46 45.06 21.99
CA ARG A 784 9.67 44.26 22.29
C ARG A 784 9.74 43.59 23.64
N TYR A 785 8.78 43.84 24.51
CA TYR A 785 8.45 43.00 25.69
C TYR A 785 6.93 43.08 25.96
N GLY A 786 6.16 43.30 24.89
CA GLY A 786 4.76 43.70 24.96
C GLY A 786 3.84 42.50 24.79
N THR A 787 3.04 42.23 25.82
CA THR A 787 1.76 41.51 25.70
C THR A 787 0.97 41.94 24.44
N CYS A 788 0.09 41.09 23.90
CA CYS A 788 -0.80 41.40 22.77
C CYS A 788 -1.81 42.58 23.01
N LEU A 789 -1.69 43.28 24.14
CA LEU A 789 -2.57 44.35 24.57
C LEU A 789 -2.44 45.55 23.65
N LYS A 790 -3.59 46.11 23.25
CA LYS A 790 -3.65 47.38 22.55
C LYS A 790 -3.98 48.48 23.56
N ASP A 791 -3.10 49.46 23.70
CA ASP A 791 -3.21 50.53 24.71
C ASP A 791 -3.39 50.00 26.14
N GLY A 792 -2.69 48.90 26.48
CA GLY A 792 -2.76 48.24 27.79
C GLY A 792 -4.09 47.52 28.06
N LYS A 793 -4.93 47.32 27.03
CA LYS A 793 -6.23 46.64 27.14
C LYS A 793 -6.28 45.43 26.22
N GLY A 794 -6.98 44.39 26.69
CA GLY A 794 -7.37 43.27 25.84
C GLY A 794 -8.39 43.71 24.79
N TRP A 795 -8.56 42.88 23.78
CA TRP A 795 -9.46 43.14 22.65
C TRP A 795 -9.96 41.82 22.05
N ARG A 796 -11.07 41.87 21.31
CA ARG A 796 -11.55 40.79 20.44
C ARG A 796 -11.88 41.34 19.06
N ARG A 797 -11.69 40.54 18.02
CA ARG A 797 -12.05 40.84 16.63
C ARG A 797 -12.48 39.55 15.93
N TYR A 798 -13.59 39.61 15.20
CA TYR A 798 -13.97 38.55 14.28
C TYR A 798 -13.52 38.91 12.87
N GLY A 799 -13.22 37.88 12.07
CA GLY A 799 -12.95 38.02 10.65
C GLY A 799 -14.19 38.44 9.88
N GLU A 800 -13.99 39.09 8.74
CA GLU A 800 -15.08 39.35 7.81
C GLU A 800 -15.65 38.03 7.30
N ARG A 801 -16.98 37.92 7.23
CA ARG A 801 -17.61 36.71 6.72
C ARG A 801 -17.36 36.57 5.23
N ASP A 802 -17.12 35.34 4.81
CA ASP A 802 -16.87 34.99 3.43
C ASP A 802 -18.20 34.93 2.66
N ALA A 803 -18.59 36.09 2.11
CA ALA A 803 -19.84 36.26 1.39
C ALA A 803 -19.95 35.38 0.14
N VAL A 804 -18.83 35.02 -0.48
CA VAL A 804 -18.77 34.17 -1.68
C VAL A 804 -19.17 32.73 -1.35
N HIS A 805 -18.82 32.25 -0.15
CA HIS A 805 -19.04 30.87 0.26
C HIS A 805 -20.08 30.74 1.37
N GLY A 806 -21.28 31.26 1.11
CA GLY A 806 -22.42 31.10 1.99
C GLY A 806 -22.38 31.98 3.25
N ASN A 807 -21.59 33.06 3.22
CA ASN A 807 -21.46 34.01 4.33
C ASN A 807 -20.91 33.36 5.61
N ARG A 808 -20.02 32.37 5.45
CA ARG A 808 -19.39 31.59 6.53
C ARG A 808 -18.39 32.42 7.35
N ALA A 809 -18.20 32.08 8.61
CA ALA A 809 -17.22 32.72 9.49
C ALA A 809 -15.78 32.41 9.05
N THR A 810 -14.83 33.31 9.30
CA THR A 810 -13.43 33.15 8.84
C THR A 810 -12.42 33.10 9.98
N GLY A 811 -12.80 33.51 11.19
CA GLY A 811 -11.98 33.37 12.37
C GLY A 811 -12.34 34.34 13.50
N ALA A 812 -11.87 34.04 14.69
CA ALA A 812 -11.87 34.92 15.85
C ALA A 812 -10.44 35.12 16.35
N TYR A 813 -10.12 36.36 16.70
CA TYR A 813 -8.81 36.80 17.15
C TYR A 813 -9.00 37.63 18.42
N ALA A 814 -8.23 37.35 19.47
CA ALA A 814 -8.36 38.09 20.70
C ALA A 814 -7.02 38.20 21.43
N CYS A 815 -6.90 39.29 22.19
CA CYS A 815 -5.96 39.38 23.29
C CYS A 815 -6.75 39.42 24.59
N LEU A 816 -6.69 38.32 25.35
CA LEU A 816 -7.51 38.09 26.52
C LEU A 816 -6.69 38.26 27.78
N ASN A 817 -7.25 38.99 28.74
CA ASN A 817 -6.77 39.01 30.12
C ASN A 817 -7.97 39.12 31.06
N LYS A 818 -7.73 38.92 32.35
CA LYS A 818 -8.76 38.89 33.39
C LYS A 818 -9.63 40.15 33.40
N ALA A 819 -9.00 41.31 33.16
CA ALA A 819 -9.69 42.59 33.13
C ALA A 819 -10.56 42.78 31.88
N PHE A 820 -10.17 42.23 30.73
CA PHE A 820 -10.96 42.25 29.50
C PHE A 820 -12.17 41.33 29.61
N VAL A 821 -11.96 40.07 30.05
CA VAL A 821 -13.03 39.08 30.18
C VAL A 821 -14.10 39.54 31.17
N LYS A 822 -13.70 40.13 32.31
CA LYS A 822 -14.62 40.69 33.29
C LYS A 822 -15.45 41.87 32.77
N ARG A 823 -14.87 42.72 31.91
CA ARG A 823 -15.55 43.91 31.37
C ARG A 823 -16.43 43.60 30.18
N ASN A 824 -16.13 42.52 29.46
CA ASN A 824 -16.81 42.14 28.22
C ASN A 824 -17.28 40.68 28.38
N PRO A 825 -18.28 40.39 29.23
CA PRO A 825 -18.81 39.04 29.34
C PRO A 825 -19.30 38.56 27.97
N GLY A 826 -19.08 37.29 27.66
CA GLY A 826 -19.65 36.69 26.46
C GLY A 826 -21.14 36.40 26.62
N SER A 827 -21.75 35.89 25.56
CA SER A 827 -23.15 35.52 25.51
C SER A 827 -23.33 34.11 24.93
N ASP A 828 -24.33 33.40 25.45
CA ASP A 828 -24.74 32.09 24.94
C ASP A 828 -25.27 32.19 23.51
N VAL A 829 -25.20 31.06 22.80
CA VAL A 829 -25.87 30.94 21.49
C VAL A 829 -27.38 30.91 21.65
N THR A 830 -28.09 31.57 20.75
CA THR A 830 -29.56 31.61 20.75
C THR A 830 -30.15 30.60 19.77
N ALA A 831 -31.47 30.37 19.78
CA ALA A 831 -32.12 29.49 18.81
C ALA A 831 -32.34 30.16 17.44
N GLU A 832 -32.32 31.48 17.44
CA GLU A 832 -32.66 32.36 16.34
C GLU A 832 -31.45 32.61 15.43
N THR A 833 -30.25 32.65 16.01
CA THR A 833 -29.00 32.82 15.26
C THR A 833 -28.43 31.44 14.90
N ARG A 834 -28.31 31.15 13.61
CA ARG A 834 -27.78 29.88 13.09
C ARG A 834 -26.64 30.14 12.12
N PRO A 835 -25.46 29.52 12.33
CA PRO A 835 -24.35 29.65 11.41
C PRO A 835 -24.71 29.04 10.04
N PRO A 836 -24.08 29.51 8.97
CA PRO A 836 -24.25 28.93 7.65
C PRO A 836 -23.99 27.41 7.65
N GLY A 837 -24.80 26.66 6.89
CA GLY A 837 -24.73 25.20 6.79
C GLY A 837 -25.40 24.42 7.93
N TYR A 838 -25.94 25.09 8.96
CA TYR A 838 -26.52 24.43 10.13
C TYR A 838 -27.71 23.52 9.77
N LYS A 839 -28.67 24.02 9.00
CA LYS A 839 -29.86 23.24 8.60
C LYS A 839 -29.45 22.01 7.79
N TRP A 840 -28.48 22.13 6.88
CA TRP A 840 -27.91 21.00 6.15
C TRP A 840 -27.30 19.98 7.11
N ALA A 841 -26.49 20.42 8.08
CA ALA A 841 -25.87 19.53 9.04
C ALA A 841 -26.92 18.79 9.89
N THR A 842 -28.05 19.44 10.21
CA THR A 842 -29.16 18.73 10.87
C THR A 842 -29.83 17.67 9.99
N ARG A 843 -29.93 17.88 8.66
CA ARG A 843 -30.44 16.85 7.75
C ARG A 843 -29.43 15.71 7.58
N TYR A 844 -28.16 16.06 7.46
CA TYR A 844 -27.09 15.08 7.36
C TYR A 844 -27.01 14.20 8.62
N ALA A 845 -27.14 14.79 9.82
CA ALA A 845 -27.27 14.03 11.06
C ALA A 845 -28.46 13.04 11.02
N ARG A 846 -29.64 13.45 10.53
CA ARG A 846 -30.78 12.53 10.38
C ARG A 846 -30.52 11.43 9.36
N TYR A 847 -29.84 11.74 8.26
CA TYR A 847 -29.42 10.75 7.26
C TYR A 847 -28.54 9.68 7.91
N LEU A 848 -27.60 10.09 8.76
CA LEU A 848 -26.76 9.23 9.60
C LEU A 848 -27.49 8.58 10.79
N LYS A 849 -28.82 8.68 10.86
CA LYS A 849 -29.67 8.15 11.95
C LYS A 849 -29.36 8.74 13.32
N LEU A 850 -28.86 9.96 13.37
CA LEU A 850 -28.57 10.70 14.60
C LEU A 850 -29.67 11.73 14.92
N ALA A 851 -29.89 11.97 16.21
CA ALA A 851 -30.77 13.03 16.67
C ALA A 851 -30.07 14.40 16.56
N PRO A 852 -30.49 15.32 15.67
CA PRO A 852 -29.68 16.51 15.38
C PRO A 852 -29.43 17.41 16.60
N ARG A 853 -30.41 17.49 17.51
CA ARG A 853 -30.29 18.28 18.74
C ARG A 853 -29.21 17.78 19.71
N SER A 854 -28.76 16.53 19.57
CA SER A 854 -27.71 15.97 20.42
C SER A 854 -26.33 15.98 19.76
N VAL A 855 -26.23 16.23 18.46
CA VAL A 855 -24.95 16.09 17.73
C VAL A 855 -24.53 17.31 16.91
N ILE A 856 -25.43 18.27 16.64
CA ILE A 856 -25.10 19.50 15.90
C ILE A 856 -25.23 20.72 16.81
N ASN A 857 -24.19 21.56 16.83
CA ASN A 857 -24.10 22.76 17.64
C ASN A 857 -23.85 24.02 16.78
N ASN A 858 -24.23 25.17 17.35
CA ASN A 858 -23.66 26.46 16.95
C ASN A 858 -22.37 26.62 17.75
N CYS A 859 -21.21 26.30 17.17
CA CYS A 859 -19.95 26.52 17.87
C CYS A 859 -19.61 28.00 17.85
N HIS A 860 -19.30 28.54 19.02
CA HIS A 860 -18.52 29.76 19.13
C HIS A 860 -17.11 29.52 18.58
N LEU A 861 -16.55 30.47 17.84
CA LEU A 861 -15.11 30.49 17.54
C LEU A 861 -14.32 31.00 18.74
N LEU A 862 -14.80 32.08 19.35
CA LEU A 862 -14.38 32.51 20.68
C LEU A 862 -15.49 32.15 21.66
N GLY A 863 -15.24 31.20 22.59
CA GLY A 863 -16.22 30.75 23.57
C GLY A 863 -16.80 31.85 24.48
N ALA A 864 -18.02 31.64 24.99
CA ALA A 864 -18.72 32.63 25.83
C ALA A 864 -17.94 33.01 27.10
N ASP A 865 -17.28 32.03 27.74
CA ASP A 865 -16.40 32.26 28.90
C ASP A 865 -15.13 33.07 28.56
N LEU A 866 -14.82 33.22 27.27
CA LEU A 866 -13.68 33.95 26.73
C LEU A 866 -14.12 35.23 26.01
N SER A 867 -15.24 35.83 26.42
CA SER A 867 -15.83 37.04 25.82
C SER A 867 -16.41 36.85 24.43
N GLY A 868 -16.73 35.63 24.04
CA GLY A 868 -17.43 35.30 22.80
C GLY A 868 -18.87 35.77 22.74
N GLU A 869 -19.32 36.29 21.60
CA GLU A 869 -20.72 36.66 21.39
C GLU A 869 -21.47 35.56 20.63
N GLY A 870 -22.54 35.03 21.23
CA GLY A 870 -23.36 33.94 20.68
C GLY A 870 -24.47 34.37 19.73
N ASP A 871 -24.62 35.68 19.49
CA ASP A 871 -25.59 36.26 18.56
C ASP A 871 -24.93 36.81 17.26
N LYS A 872 -23.59 36.72 17.14
CA LYS A 872 -22.83 37.19 15.97
C LYS A 872 -22.44 36.04 15.06
N LEU A 873 -22.91 36.06 13.81
CA LEU A 873 -22.58 35.02 12.82
C LEU A 873 -21.08 35.00 12.47
N GLU A 874 -20.39 36.11 12.66
CA GLU A 874 -18.94 36.22 12.52
C GLU A 874 -18.18 35.34 13.53
N ASN A 875 -18.82 35.03 14.67
CA ASN A 875 -18.27 34.20 15.74
C ASN A 875 -18.87 32.79 15.77
N LEU A 876 -19.72 32.42 14.80
CA LEU A 876 -20.42 31.14 14.83
C LEU A 876 -20.10 30.29 13.60
N ALA A 877 -19.82 29.03 13.85
CA ALA A 877 -19.66 28.02 12.82
C ALA A 877 -20.51 26.78 13.12
N THR A 878 -21.02 26.13 12.07
CA THR A 878 -21.73 24.87 12.20
C THR A 878 -20.74 23.78 12.59
N CYS A 879 -20.99 23.08 13.69
CA CYS A 879 -20.08 22.05 14.17
C CYS A 879 -20.80 20.86 14.79
N SER A 880 -20.04 19.78 15.00
CA SER A 880 -20.50 18.65 15.80
C SER A 880 -20.40 18.97 17.30
N ARG A 881 -21.27 18.33 18.09
CA ARG A 881 -21.17 18.41 19.55
C ARG A 881 -19.86 17.82 20.05
N GLN A 882 -19.34 16.78 19.40
CA GLN A 882 -18.06 16.15 19.69
C GLN A 882 -16.89 17.12 19.51
N ALA A 883 -16.89 17.92 18.44
CA ALA A 883 -15.87 18.96 18.22
C ALA A 883 -15.98 20.09 19.26
N ASN A 884 -17.20 20.40 19.69
CA ASN A 884 -17.47 21.47 20.65
C ASN A 884 -17.14 21.12 22.10
N PHE A 885 -17.59 19.95 22.58
CA PHE A 885 -17.64 19.62 24.01
C PHE A 885 -17.50 18.11 24.28
N HIS A 886 -17.25 17.74 25.53
CA HIS A 886 -17.13 16.33 25.92
C HIS A 886 -18.47 15.59 25.73
N THR A 887 -18.41 14.47 25.02
CA THR A 887 -19.51 13.52 24.81
C THR A 887 -19.22 12.22 25.57
N ALA A 888 -20.27 11.46 25.92
CA ALA A 888 -20.12 10.12 26.48
C ALA A 888 -19.41 9.21 25.47
N GLU A 889 -18.57 8.29 25.94
CA GLU A 889 -17.74 7.42 25.09
C GLU A 889 -18.56 6.62 24.08
N GLU A 890 -19.72 6.12 24.51
CA GLU A 890 -20.70 5.42 23.68
C GLU A 890 -21.21 6.25 22.48
N ASN A 891 -21.14 7.58 22.51
CA ASN A 891 -21.60 8.46 21.44
C ASN A 891 -20.45 8.97 20.54
N GLY A 892 -19.27 8.33 20.64
CA GLY A 892 -18.02 8.76 20.03
C GLY A 892 -17.46 9.99 20.74
N ARG A 893 -16.25 9.85 21.29
CA ARG A 893 -15.53 10.91 22.00
C ARG A 893 -14.27 11.26 21.25
N LEU A 894 -14.08 12.54 20.94
CA LEU A 894 -12.78 13.04 20.49
C LEU A 894 -11.84 13.15 21.71
N PRO A 895 -10.56 12.77 21.59
CA PRO A 895 -9.59 12.87 22.68
C PRO A 895 -9.43 14.33 23.15
N TYR A 896 -9.48 15.27 22.21
CA TYR A 896 -9.48 16.72 22.47
C TYR A 896 -10.57 17.41 21.65
N ASN A 897 -11.19 18.43 22.23
CA ASN A 897 -12.25 19.24 21.61
C ASN A 897 -12.04 20.71 21.92
N MET A 898 -12.84 21.60 21.33
CA MET A 898 -12.71 23.05 21.51
C MET A 898 -12.74 23.45 22.99
N TYR A 899 -13.71 22.92 23.74
CA TYR A 899 -13.82 23.18 25.18
C TYR A 899 -12.53 22.85 25.96
N THR A 900 -11.82 21.79 25.59
CA THR A 900 -10.57 21.39 26.26
C THR A 900 -9.51 22.51 26.18
N PHE A 901 -9.39 23.15 25.03
CA PHE A 901 -8.43 24.23 24.81
C PHE A 901 -8.94 25.58 25.34
N GLU A 902 -10.23 25.83 25.23
CA GLU A 902 -10.86 27.02 25.83
C GLU A 902 -10.72 27.02 27.36
N ASP A 903 -10.85 25.87 28.01
CA ASP A 903 -10.62 25.71 29.45
C ASP A 903 -9.17 26.00 29.84
N ARG A 904 -8.19 25.58 29.03
CA ARG A 904 -6.77 25.93 29.22
C ARG A 904 -6.54 27.44 29.12
N VAL A 905 -7.14 28.10 28.12
CA VAL A 905 -7.08 29.57 27.97
C VAL A 905 -7.75 30.26 29.16
N SER A 906 -8.92 29.79 29.59
CA SER A 906 -9.64 30.31 30.75
C SER A 906 -8.83 30.21 32.04
N LYS A 907 -8.16 29.07 32.27
CA LYS A 907 -7.25 28.86 33.41
C LYS A 907 -6.04 29.80 33.34
N ALA A 908 -5.39 29.92 32.19
CA ALA A 908 -4.28 30.85 32.01
C ALA A 908 -4.68 32.31 32.31
N ILE A 909 -5.86 32.74 31.87
CA ILE A 909 -6.41 34.07 32.18
C ILE A 909 -6.70 34.26 33.68
N LYS A 910 -7.19 33.21 34.35
CA LYS A 910 -7.42 33.22 35.81
C LYS A 910 -6.12 33.34 36.59
N ASP A 911 -5.07 32.71 36.09
CA ASP A 911 -3.67 32.77 36.57
C ASP A 911 -2.93 34.05 36.11
N ASP A 912 -3.69 35.10 35.81
CA ASP A 912 -3.21 36.46 35.49
C ASP A 912 -2.26 36.53 34.26
N GLN A 913 -2.36 35.57 33.34
CA GLN A 913 -1.70 35.67 32.03
C GLN A 913 -2.48 36.57 31.08
N THR A 914 -1.74 37.23 30.19
CA THR A 914 -2.30 37.82 28.98
C THR A 914 -2.11 36.85 27.82
N VAL A 915 -3.20 36.46 27.17
CA VAL A 915 -3.23 35.38 26.18
C VAL A 915 -3.65 35.94 24.81
N GLU A 916 -2.77 35.84 23.82
CA GLU A 916 -3.14 35.95 22.41
C GLU A 916 -3.81 34.64 22.00
N TYR A 917 -5.03 34.71 21.50
CA TYR A 917 -5.85 33.54 21.19
C TYR A 917 -6.52 33.68 19.82
N THR A 918 -6.41 32.66 19.00
CA THR A 918 -7.02 32.62 17.66
C THR A 918 -7.75 31.31 17.43
N VAL A 919 -8.93 31.38 16.83
CA VAL A 919 -9.68 30.21 16.37
C VAL A 919 -10.13 30.44 14.93
N GLN A 920 -9.73 29.56 14.02
CA GLN A 920 -10.00 29.67 12.60
C GLN A 920 -10.70 28.40 12.09
N PRO A 921 -11.98 28.48 11.66
CA PRO A 921 -12.62 27.37 10.98
C PRO A 921 -11.92 27.09 9.64
N GLN A 922 -11.61 25.83 9.39
CA GLN A 922 -10.97 25.37 8.15
C GLN A 922 -12.04 24.80 7.24
N TYR A 923 -12.09 25.25 5.99
CA TYR A 923 -13.10 24.81 5.02
C TYR A 923 -12.44 24.14 3.81
N GLU A 924 -13.13 23.16 3.23
CA GLU A 924 -12.71 22.50 2.00
C GLU A 924 -13.43 23.14 0.80
N GLY A 925 -12.71 23.96 0.03
CA GLY A 925 -13.22 24.61 -1.18
C GLY A 925 -14.46 25.48 -0.90
N PRO A 926 -15.53 25.37 -1.72
CA PRO A 926 -16.69 26.24 -1.61
C PRO A 926 -17.63 25.90 -0.43
N ARG A 927 -17.26 24.95 0.43
CA ARG A 927 -18.17 24.40 1.44
C ARG A 927 -18.49 25.37 2.57
N THR A 928 -19.74 25.39 2.99
CA THR A 928 -20.25 26.32 4.00
C THR A 928 -19.98 25.82 5.43
N VAL A 929 -19.77 24.51 5.62
CA VAL A 929 -19.47 23.88 6.92
C VAL A 929 -17.98 23.53 7.00
N PRO A 930 -17.28 23.85 8.10
CA PRO A 930 -15.85 23.59 8.21
C PRO A 930 -15.54 22.10 8.40
N VAL A 931 -14.37 21.67 7.95
CA VAL A 931 -13.81 20.34 8.20
C VAL A 931 -13.15 20.24 9.57
N SER A 932 -12.63 21.35 10.10
CA SER A 932 -11.95 21.41 11.39
C SER A 932 -11.85 22.85 11.91
N PHE A 933 -11.34 23.01 13.13
CA PHE A 933 -11.06 24.30 13.76
C PHE A 933 -9.59 24.37 14.18
N LYS A 934 -8.83 25.33 13.65
CA LYS A 934 -7.45 25.59 14.06
C LYS A 934 -7.44 26.57 15.22
N MET A 935 -6.88 26.17 16.36
CA MET A 935 -6.87 26.92 17.60
C MET A 935 -5.43 27.19 18.02
N LYS A 936 -5.07 28.44 18.28
CA LYS A 936 -3.74 28.82 18.77
C LYS A 936 -3.84 29.70 19.99
N ALA A 937 -2.98 29.47 20.98
CA ALA A 937 -2.83 30.39 22.10
C ALA A 937 -1.36 30.62 22.45
N ARG A 938 -1.02 31.85 22.81
CA ARG A 938 0.24 32.21 23.46
C ARG A 938 -0.03 33.12 24.66
N GLY A 939 0.33 32.66 25.85
CA GLY A 939 0.18 33.34 27.13
C GLY A 939 1.50 33.91 27.62
N VAL A 940 1.45 35.07 28.25
CA VAL A 940 2.59 35.73 28.91
C VAL A 940 2.15 36.16 30.31
N LYS A 941 2.99 35.90 31.32
CA LYS A 941 2.76 36.32 32.72
C LYS A 941 3.16 37.78 32.94
N GLU A 942 2.79 38.35 34.07
CA GLU A 942 3.10 39.73 34.44
C GLU A 942 4.61 40.01 34.52
N ASP A 943 5.41 39.00 34.90
CA ASP A 943 6.88 39.08 34.93
C ASP A 943 7.54 38.92 33.54
N GLY A 944 6.74 38.77 32.48
CA GLY A 944 7.20 38.59 31.10
C GLY A 944 7.61 37.17 30.76
N SER A 945 7.53 36.22 31.71
CA SER A 945 7.82 34.81 31.42
C SER A 945 6.73 34.15 30.57
N GLU A 946 7.13 33.13 29.81
CA GLU A 946 6.21 32.38 28.96
C GLU A 946 5.18 31.60 29.79
N GLY A 947 3.96 31.57 29.27
CA GLY A 947 2.81 30.91 29.87
C GLY A 947 2.25 29.83 28.96
N LEU A 948 0.93 29.84 28.77
CA LEU A 948 0.21 28.89 27.91
C LEU A 948 0.74 28.95 26.47
N SER A 949 1.00 27.79 25.84
CA SER A 949 1.29 27.71 24.41
C SER A 949 0.62 26.48 23.80
N PHE A 950 -0.06 26.65 22.66
CA PHE A 950 -0.54 25.56 21.80
C PHE A 950 -0.89 26.05 20.38
N ASP A 951 -0.85 25.13 19.41
CA ASP A 951 -1.33 25.29 18.03
C ASP A 951 -1.93 23.94 17.57
N GLU A 952 -3.26 23.86 17.55
CA GLU A 952 -3.99 22.58 17.52
C GLU A 952 -5.13 22.61 16.50
N ILE A 953 -5.51 21.44 15.99
CA ILE A 953 -6.60 21.29 15.01
C ILE A 953 -7.67 20.35 15.56
N ILE A 954 -8.91 20.82 15.65
CA ILE A 954 -10.06 20.05 16.14
C ILE A 954 -10.92 19.58 14.97
N PRO A 955 -11.06 18.28 14.72
CA PRO A 955 -11.87 17.78 13.60
C PRO A 955 -13.36 18.00 13.83
N ASN A 956 -14.08 18.39 12.78
CA ASN A 956 -15.52 18.63 12.82
C ASN A 956 -16.32 17.40 12.38
N SER A 957 -16.32 16.35 13.22
CA SER A 957 -16.91 15.04 12.89
C SER A 957 -17.98 14.58 13.89
N VAL A 958 -18.96 13.81 13.41
CA VAL A 958 -19.99 13.13 14.20
C VAL A 958 -19.78 11.62 14.14
N TYR A 959 -20.05 10.90 15.24
CA TYR A 959 -20.04 9.45 15.25
C TYR A 959 -21.46 8.90 15.13
N SER A 960 -21.72 7.99 14.20
CA SER A 960 -23.01 7.32 14.06
C SER A 960 -22.98 5.95 14.73
N LEU A 961 -23.74 5.80 15.82
CA LEU A 961 -23.92 4.50 16.48
C LEU A 961 -24.59 3.44 15.59
N ALA A 962 -25.50 3.88 14.72
CA ALA A 962 -26.22 2.98 13.81
C ALA A 962 -25.32 2.44 12.70
N LEU A 963 -24.35 3.23 12.26
CA LEU A 963 -23.40 2.88 11.20
C LEU A 963 -22.02 2.46 11.74
N LYS A 964 -21.78 2.64 13.05
CA LYS A 964 -20.52 2.40 13.76
C LYS A 964 -19.29 3.06 13.12
N GLU A 965 -19.44 4.31 12.67
CA GLU A 965 -18.41 5.02 11.93
C GLU A 965 -18.39 6.53 12.23
N TRP A 966 -17.24 7.18 12.02
CA TRP A 966 -17.09 8.63 12.07
C TRP A 966 -17.39 9.26 10.70
N ARG A 967 -18.08 10.40 10.72
CA ARG A 967 -18.42 11.18 9.52
C ARG A 967 -18.11 12.64 9.73
N SER A 968 -17.27 13.20 8.86
CA SER A 968 -17.01 14.64 8.85
C SER A 968 -18.24 15.41 8.37
N LEU A 969 -18.54 16.53 9.03
CA LEU A 969 -19.57 17.46 8.59
C LEU A 969 -19.11 18.34 7.43
N GLY A 970 -17.80 18.45 7.20
CA GLY A 970 -17.21 19.40 6.24
C GLY A 970 -16.70 18.78 4.94
N THR A 971 -16.73 17.46 4.76
CA THR A 971 -16.15 16.77 3.57
C THR A 971 -17.18 16.03 2.72
N VAL A 972 -18.48 16.20 2.98
CA VAL A 972 -19.53 15.43 2.32
C VAL A 972 -19.63 15.78 0.83
N THR A 973 -19.92 14.78 -0.01
CA THR A 973 -20.15 14.91 -1.45
C THR A 973 -21.47 14.25 -1.86
N TYR A 974 -22.08 14.74 -2.96
CA TYR A 974 -23.28 14.14 -3.55
C TYR A 974 -23.47 14.54 -5.02
N PRO A 975 -23.66 13.59 -5.95
CA PRO A 975 -22.68 12.56 -6.30
C PRO A 975 -21.41 13.25 -6.85
N ASP A 976 -20.35 13.28 -6.03
CA ASP A 976 -19.06 13.96 -6.30
C ASP A 976 -19.04 15.50 -6.32
N VAL A 977 -20.19 16.15 -6.08
CA VAL A 977 -20.21 17.61 -5.83
C VAL A 977 -20.00 17.90 -4.34
N PRO A 978 -19.04 18.78 -3.97
CA PRO A 978 -18.89 19.28 -2.61
C PRO A 978 -20.21 19.83 -2.05
N ILE A 979 -20.66 19.31 -0.90
CA ILE A 979 -21.81 19.85 -0.18
C ILE A 979 -21.53 19.94 1.33
N PRO A 980 -22.15 20.88 2.05
CA PRO A 980 -23.01 21.96 1.53
C PRO A 980 -22.16 23.10 0.95
N VAL A 981 -22.62 23.73 -0.12
CA VAL A 981 -22.02 24.96 -0.69
C VAL A 981 -23.06 26.08 -0.74
N GLY A 982 -22.61 27.32 -0.60
CA GLY A 982 -23.49 28.49 -0.63
C GLY A 982 -24.54 28.51 0.49
N SER A 983 -25.72 29.06 0.20
CA SER A 983 -26.85 29.13 1.15
C SER A 983 -27.71 27.86 1.15
N MET A 984 -27.15 26.69 0.82
CA MET A 984 -27.88 25.42 0.95
C MET A 984 -28.26 25.21 2.42
N GLU A 985 -29.44 25.69 2.77
CA GLU A 985 -30.11 25.48 4.04
C GLU A 985 -30.61 24.07 4.12
#